data_AF-A0A5A9GEV9-F1
#
_entry.id   AF-A0A5A9GEV9-F1
#
_cell.length_a   1.000
_cell.length_b   1.000
_cell.length_c   1.000
_cell.angle_alpha   90.00
_cell.angle_beta   90.00
_cell.angle_gamma   90.00
#
_symmetry.space_group_name_H-M   'P 1'
#
loop_
_entity.id
_entity.type
_entity.pdbx_description
1 polymer ?
#
loop_
_entity_poly.entity_id
_entity_poly.type
_entity_poly.pdbx_seq_one_letter_code
_entity_poly.pdbx_strand_id
1 'polypeptide(L)'
;MATFNGTDWTFADFSGEDGYKYAENWDQFWDDVIAEMDDRRTELGASKLDVAGDGSAVTVMPTGGTTAQSLAALFGRVVYLEAMGAVGNGIANDRPAFAAALARIQAMGGGRIVGKHGATYRLDYTSGALTTLATLTDCRGVHFDMPGSTIQVDRTFTGSEYFDLIRLAGCYFVDIDIGHIIGAVQPRTEQYQRGWRSFYLYGTATSGGCQHVRSRFKQTGGINTLFIWRDPTDPASYNSRYIDVDIEAIGVGYGLNLASAGSNVTGRVRCDGCWRSFIAYGVEDIDLDISDKNHTSHSCKMGANTTPAILRNVRINYLSEDRTVDEAGGFCVDFELRSDTPILLENIDVTITCKDAGYAQRGGFFGLRKTLADGTVDTTARGHIVRNVKVRGIIDGVQDVAAWSWAPNVVEVCKGWGTGDYVDNIEVGPFVVTGNTGSVIYVDAATIRSGLHLHDIRTVGSVTVAGTLPPMSQVARVTDKNGTIGWQAAAPALLPDGSASAPAVAFSADTNTGLYRLGSDKLGLATGGAVRTVIDSAGALIQGHTTGLSIGAGGGQSPQVQTHGTGFNTGIGSCRWDAASVFGAQLTLAHSRGAIGTHGALVNGDECGCIWFTASDGTTFMPAADIRGWIDGTPSAGYMPGMLVFGTTATGGGSPVERLRISGDGTMTHRNNGTTIVNASSHLCLRAYTFATLPSASPAQQNIAISDRGNRPAWSTGSAWIWADGTTVS
;
A
#
# COMPACT_ATOMS: atom_id res chain seq x y z
N MET A 1 6.84 -39.00 15.96
CA MET A 1 6.56 -40.24 15.20
C MET A 1 5.74 -41.17 16.07
N ALA A 2 4.55 -41.54 15.60
CA ALA A 2 3.67 -42.50 16.26
C ALA A 2 3.82 -43.87 15.58
N THR A 3 3.88 -44.95 16.36
CA THR A 3 3.95 -46.33 15.88
C THR A 3 2.91 -47.17 16.61
N PHE A 4 2.03 -47.81 15.83
CA PHE A 4 1.01 -48.74 16.31
C PHE A 4 1.53 -50.16 16.20
N ASN A 5 1.50 -50.92 17.30
CA ASN A 5 2.02 -52.29 17.35
C ASN A 5 0.95 -53.38 17.21
N GLY A 6 -0.28 -53.00 16.86
CA GLY A 6 -1.42 -53.92 16.71
C GLY A 6 -2.31 -54.04 17.95
N THR A 7 -1.88 -53.52 19.10
CA THR A 7 -2.74 -53.43 20.30
C THR A 7 -2.76 -52.04 20.93
N ASP A 8 -1.65 -51.29 20.89
CA ASP A 8 -1.51 -49.95 21.47
C ASP A 8 -0.71 -48.99 20.56
N TRP A 9 -0.93 -47.68 20.74
CA TRP A 9 -0.14 -46.62 20.12
C TRP A 9 1.03 -46.20 21.01
N THR A 10 2.20 -46.05 20.41
CA THR A 10 3.39 -45.47 21.07
C THR A 10 3.87 -44.25 20.30
N PHE A 11 4.04 -43.12 20.98
CA PHE A 11 4.45 -41.85 20.37
C PHE A 11 5.85 -41.45 20.84
N ALA A 12 6.71 -41.06 19.91
CA ALA A 12 8.04 -40.50 20.18
C ALA A 12 8.17 -39.11 19.54
N ASP A 13 8.42 -38.08 20.35
CA ASP A 13 8.80 -36.75 19.86
C ASP A 13 10.34 -36.63 19.76
N PHE A 14 10.85 -35.95 18.72
CA PHE A 14 12.27 -35.92 18.34
C PHE A 14 12.89 -34.51 18.39
N SER A 15 12.31 -33.54 19.11
CA SER A 15 12.78 -32.15 19.07
C SER A 15 13.35 -31.57 20.38
N GLY A 16 14.19 -32.30 21.12
CA GLY A 16 14.93 -31.72 22.26
C GLY A 16 16.23 -32.44 22.64
N GLU A 17 17.26 -31.65 22.97
CA GLU A 17 18.66 -32.09 23.21
C GLU A 17 18.88 -33.00 24.43
N ASP A 18 17.92 -33.19 25.33
CA ASP A 18 18.09 -33.95 26.60
C ASP A 18 16.95 -34.95 26.88
N GLY A 19 16.70 -35.89 25.96
CA GLY A 19 16.07 -37.19 26.22
C GLY A 19 14.91 -37.27 27.23
N TYR A 20 13.68 -37.38 26.71
CA TYR A 20 12.42 -37.80 27.36
C TYR A 20 11.76 -36.84 28.37
N LYS A 21 10.73 -36.11 27.91
CA LYS A 21 9.60 -35.63 28.76
C LYS A 21 8.26 -35.74 28.00
N TYR A 22 7.23 -36.22 28.70
CA TYR A 22 5.84 -36.25 28.21
C TYR A 22 5.29 -34.82 28.15
N ALA A 23 4.71 -34.42 27.02
CA ALA A 23 4.03 -33.14 26.84
C ALA A 23 2.51 -33.35 26.90
N GLU A 24 1.86 -32.72 27.88
CA GLU A 24 0.42 -32.57 28.02
C GLU A 24 -0.12 -31.61 26.95
N ASN A 25 -0.37 -32.09 25.73
CA ASN A 25 -1.27 -31.44 24.75
C ASN A 25 -2.03 -32.54 24.00
N TRP A 26 -2.79 -33.32 24.76
CA TRP A 26 -3.78 -34.24 24.23
C TRP A 26 -5.00 -33.41 23.80
N ASP A 27 -5.28 -33.32 22.51
CA ASP A 27 -6.42 -32.56 21.97
C ASP A 27 -7.61 -33.48 21.64
N GLN A 28 -8.80 -32.90 21.54
CA GLN A 28 -10.05 -33.62 21.21
C GLN A 28 -9.96 -34.36 19.87
N PHE A 29 -9.09 -33.89 18.95
CA PHE A 29 -8.87 -34.55 17.66
C PHE A 29 -8.26 -35.94 17.85
N TRP A 30 -7.28 -36.12 18.74
CA TRP A 30 -6.72 -37.43 19.03
C TRP A 30 -7.69 -38.35 19.77
N ASP A 31 -8.55 -37.81 20.65
CA ASP A 31 -9.64 -38.59 21.25
C ASP A 31 -10.65 -39.07 20.20
N ASP A 32 -11.02 -38.21 19.25
CA ASP A 32 -11.94 -38.56 18.16
C ASP A 32 -11.31 -39.57 17.18
N VAL A 33 -10.00 -39.44 16.90
CA VAL A 33 -9.25 -40.41 16.09
C VAL A 33 -9.14 -41.76 16.81
N ILE A 34 -8.85 -41.79 18.11
CA ILE A 34 -8.75 -43.03 18.88
C ILE A 34 -10.12 -43.70 18.99
N ALA A 35 -11.19 -42.93 19.23
CA ALA A 35 -12.56 -43.44 19.24
C ALA A 35 -12.95 -44.03 17.87
N GLU A 36 -12.62 -43.35 16.76
CA GLU A 36 -12.84 -43.86 15.41
C GLU A 36 -12.01 -45.13 15.12
N MET A 37 -10.78 -45.20 15.62
CA MET A 37 -9.93 -46.38 15.43
C MET A 37 -10.39 -47.57 16.26
N ASP A 38 -10.90 -47.35 17.48
CA ASP A 38 -11.48 -48.41 18.32
C ASP A 38 -12.83 -48.91 17.77
N ASP A 39 -13.65 -48.01 17.22
CA ASP A 39 -14.86 -48.38 16.50
C ASP A 39 -14.54 -49.20 15.23
N ARG A 40 -13.53 -48.79 14.45
CA ARG A 40 -13.07 -49.55 13.26
C ARG A 40 -12.41 -50.88 13.60
N ARG A 41 -11.69 -50.95 14.73
CA ARG A 41 -11.11 -52.20 15.25
C ARG A 41 -12.22 -53.19 15.63
N THR A 42 -13.34 -52.67 16.13
CA THR A 42 -14.54 -53.46 16.45
C THR A 42 -15.29 -53.88 15.18
N GLU A 43 -15.27 -53.09 14.10
CA GLU A 43 -15.83 -53.43 12.78
C GLU A 43 -15.03 -54.50 12.01
N LEU A 44 -13.70 -54.56 12.14
CA LEU A 44 -12.82 -55.44 11.34
C LEU A 44 -12.67 -56.87 11.89
N GLY A 45 -13.70 -57.44 12.53
CA GLY A 45 -13.69 -58.82 13.04
C GLY A 45 -13.13 -59.80 12.01
N ALA A 46 -11.99 -60.45 12.33
CA ALA A 46 -11.31 -61.37 11.43
C ALA A 46 -12.26 -62.50 11.00
N SER A 47 -12.61 -62.53 9.72
CA SER A 47 -13.62 -63.44 9.18
C SER A 47 -13.11 -64.18 7.95
N LYS A 48 -13.46 -65.46 7.82
CA LYS A 48 -13.15 -66.31 6.65
C LYS A 48 -14.39 -66.45 5.77
N LEU A 49 -14.23 -66.31 4.46
CA LEU A 49 -15.28 -66.60 3.47
C LEU A 49 -15.36 -68.12 3.24
N ASP A 50 -16.55 -68.70 3.38
CA ASP A 50 -16.82 -70.09 3.03
C ASP A 50 -17.93 -70.17 1.98
N VAL A 51 -17.70 -70.91 0.91
CA VAL A 51 -18.65 -71.06 -0.21
C VAL A 51 -19.18 -72.48 -0.16
N ALA A 52 -20.51 -72.64 -0.13
CA ALA A 52 -21.14 -73.95 -0.18
C ALA A 52 -20.64 -74.72 -1.41
N GLY A 53 -20.37 -76.02 -1.28
CA GLY A 53 -19.75 -76.82 -2.35
C GLY A 53 -20.55 -76.90 -3.66
N ASP A 54 -21.81 -76.45 -3.67
CA ASP A 54 -22.68 -76.33 -4.84
C ASP A 54 -22.76 -74.89 -5.40
N GLY A 55 -22.04 -73.94 -4.80
CA GLY A 55 -22.03 -72.52 -5.16
C GLY A 55 -23.33 -71.77 -4.81
N SER A 56 -24.28 -72.39 -4.10
CA SER A 56 -25.60 -71.80 -3.85
C SER A 56 -25.62 -70.76 -2.72
N ALA A 57 -24.59 -70.74 -1.87
CA ALA A 57 -24.49 -69.79 -0.76
C ALA A 57 -23.03 -69.45 -0.43
N VAL A 58 -22.80 -68.19 -0.06
CA VAL A 58 -21.53 -67.69 0.52
C VAL A 58 -21.81 -67.26 1.95
N THR A 59 -21.06 -67.83 2.90
CA THR A 59 -21.24 -67.59 4.35
C THR A 59 -19.94 -67.08 4.94
N VAL A 60 -20.01 -66.10 5.84
CA VAL A 60 -18.84 -65.55 6.54
C VAL A 60 -18.82 -66.11 7.96
N MET A 61 -17.73 -66.81 8.31
CA MET A 61 -17.55 -67.38 9.65
C MET A 61 -16.53 -66.56 10.47
N PRO A 62 -16.80 -66.26 11.75
CA PRO A 62 -15.82 -65.60 12.61
C PRO A 62 -14.70 -66.55 13.01
N THR A 63 -13.47 -66.04 13.06
CA THR A 63 -12.35 -66.75 13.71
C THR A 63 -12.10 -66.17 15.10
N GLY A 64 -12.67 -66.79 16.14
CA GLY A 64 -12.46 -66.41 17.54
C GLY A 64 -13.77 -66.29 18.32
N GLY A 65 -13.78 -66.66 19.61
CA GLY A 65 -14.95 -66.87 20.45
C GLY A 65 -15.80 -65.65 20.85
N THR A 66 -15.93 -64.65 19.98
CA THR A 66 -16.93 -63.58 20.12
C THR A 66 -18.08 -63.81 19.14
N THR A 67 -19.26 -63.33 19.52
CA THR A 67 -20.51 -63.49 18.76
C THR A 67 -20.33 -63.00 17.33
N ALA A 68 -20.62 -63.87 16.35
CA ALA A 68 -20.58 -63.55 14.93
C ALA A 68 -21.41 -62.29 14.64
N GLN A 69 -20.78 -61.25 14.08
CA GLN A 69 -21.53 -60.23 13.36
C GLN A 69 -21.89 -60.82 11.98
N SER A 70 -23.17 -60.85 11.63
CA SER A 70 -23.60 -61.37 10.33
C SER A 70 -23.06 -60.48 9.19
N LEU A 71 -23.00 -60.99 7.96
CA LEU A 71 -22.70 -60.18 6.77
C LEU A 71 -23.62 -58.92 6.69
N ALA A 72 -24.84 -59.04 7.23
CA ALA A 72 -25.80 -57.95 7.34
C ALA A 72 -25.47 -56.91 8.43
N ALA A 73 -24.55 -57.18 9.36
CA ALA A 73 -24.03 -56.22 10.32
C ALA A 73 -22.80 -55.47 9.77
N LEU A 74 -21.91 -56.17 9.04
CA LEU A 74 -20.71 -55.57 8.41
C LEU A 74 -21.03 -54.76 7.15
N PHE A 75 -21.98 -55.22 6.31
CA PHE A 75 -22.53 -54.45 5.18
C PHE A 75 -23.82 -53.69 5.54
N GLY A 76 -24.25 -53.75 6.81
CA GLY A 76 -25.52 -53.20 7.27
C GLY A 76 -25.65 -51.69 7.12
N ARG A 77 -24.52 -50.98 7.10
CA ARG A 77 -24.48 -49.52 6.98
C ARG A 77 -24.64 -49.00 5.54
N VAL A 78 -24.84 -49.86 4.55
CA VAL A 78 -25.16 -49.46 3.17
C VAL A 78 -26.62 -49.78 2.84
N VAL A 79 -27.36 -48.77 2.39
CA VAL A 79 -28.78 -48.86 2.03
C VAL A 79 -28.95 -48.52 0.56
N TYR A 80 -29.20 -49.54 -0.26
CA TYR A 80 -29.57 -49.35 -1.66
C TYR A 80 -31.03 -48.92 -1.76
N LEU A 81 -31.32 -47.85 -2.48
CA LEU A 81 -32.69 -47.34 -2.64
C LEU A 81 -33.61 -48.37 -3.30
N GLU A 82 -33.10 -49.16 -4.24
CA GLU A 82 -33.85 -50.22 -4.92
C GLU A 82 -34.28 -51.33 -3.95
N ALA A 83 -33.44 -51.63 -2.95
CA ALA A 83 -33.77 -52.58 -1.90
C ALA A 83 -34.85 -52.05 -0.95
N MET A 84 -35.05 -50.73 -0.91
CA MET A 84 -36.16 -50.06 -0.21
C MET A 84 -37.40 -49.86 -1.09
N GLY A 85 -37.38 -50.38 -2.33
CA GLY A 85 -38.50 -50.33 -3.26
C GLY A 85 -38.47 -49.17 -4.26
N ALA A 86 -37.36 -48.45 -4.39
CA ALA A 86 -37.22 -47.41 -5.42
C ALA A 86 -37.11 -48.02 -6.83
N VAL A 87 -37.79 -47.40 -7.79
CA VAL A 87 -37.80 -47.79 -9.21
C VAL A 87 -36.80 -46.96 -10.02
N GLY A 88 -36.69 -45.66 -9.74
CA GLY A 88 -35.66 -44.80 -10.35
C GLY A 88 -35.86 -44.52 -11.85
N ASN A 89 -37.10 -44.51 -12.33
CA ASN A 89 -37.45 -44.30 -13.75
C ASN A 89 -38.01 -42.91 -14.08
N GLY A 90 -38.05 -41.99 -13.11
CA GLY A 90 -38.58 -40.63 -13.25
C GLY A 90 -40.11 -40.52 -13.28
N ILE A 91 -40.83 -41.64 -13.14
CA ILE A 91 -42.29 -41.70 -13.24
C ILE A 91 -42.90 -42.22 -11.93
N ALA A 92 -42.39 -43.32 -11.40
CA ALA A 92 -42.87 -43.92 -10.16
C ALA A 92 -42.57 -43.01 -8.96
N ASN A 93 -43.45 -43.02 -7.95
CA ASN A 93 -43.21 -42.27 -6.72
C ASN A 93 -42.21 -43.02 -5.84
N ASP A 94 -40.95 -42.60 -5.88
CA ASP A 94 -39.84 -43.16 -5.10
C ASP A 94 -39.73 -42.54 -3.70
N ARG A 95 -40.58 -41.56 -3.36
CA ARG A 95 -40.58 -40.88 -2.07
C ARG A 95 -40.66 -41.82 -0.85
N PRO A 96 -41.52 -42.86 -0.83
CA PRO A 96 -41.58 -43.79 0.30
C PRO A 96 -40.28 -44.57 0.49
N ALA A 97 -39.63 -44.99 -0.61
CA ALA A 97 -38.36 -45.73 -0.56
C ALA A 97 -37.22 -44.85 -0.02
N PHE A 98 -37.19 -43.57 -0.41
CA PHE A 98 -36.26 -42.58 0.15
C PHE A 98 -36.48 -42.37 1.65
N ALA A 99 -37.73 -42.19 2.08
CA ALA A 99 -38.06 -42.02 3.50
C ALA A 99 -37.67 -43.26 4.32
N ALA A 100 -37.91 -44.47 3.79
CA ALA A 100 -37.50 -45.72 4.42
C ALA A 100 -35.96 -45.84 4.53
N ALA A 101 -35.23 -45.45 3.48
CA ALA A 101 -33.77 -45.47 3.50
C ALA A 101 -33.18 -44.51 4.54
N LEU A 102 -33.70 -43.29 4.62
CA LEU A 102 -33.31 -42.29 5.60
C LEU A 102 -33.62 -42.75 7.04
N ALA A 103 -34.81 -43.30 7.27
CA ALA A 103 -35.18 -43.88 8.57
C ALA A 103 -34.26 -45.03 8.97
N ARG A 104 -33.83 -45.85 8.00
CA ARG A 104 -32.90 -46.96 8.24
C ARG A 104 -31.53 -46.47 8.68
N ILE A 105 -30.94 -45.49 8.00
CA ILE A 105 -29.62 -44.96 8.41
C ILE A 105 -29.70 -44.19 9.73
N GLN A 106 -30.81 -43.50 10.02
CA GLN A 106 -31.03 -42.90 11.34
C GLN A 106 -31.04 -43.96 12.45
N ALA A 107 -31.73 -45.08 12.23
CA ALA A 107 -31.80 -46.18 13.22
C ALA A 107 -30.43 -46.86 13.45
N MET A 108 -29.48 -46.71 12.52
CA MET A 108 -28.12 -47.24 12.62
C MET A 108 -27.12 -46.22 13.18
N GLY A 109 -27.56 -44.97 13.43
CA GLY A 109 -26.69 -43.88 13.84
C GLY A 109 -25.78 -43.34 12.73
N GLY A 110 -26.11 -43.61 11.46
CA GLY A 110 -25.28 -43.30 10.30
C GLY A 110 -25.29 -44.39 9.24
N GLY A 111 -24.71 -44.10 8.08
CA GLY A 111 -24.65 -45.04 6.96
C GLY A 111 -24.64 -44.35 5.60
N ARG A 112 -24.55 -45.18 4.56
CA ARG A 112 -24.49 -44.78 3.15
C ARG A 112 -25.77 -45.15 2.43
N ILE A 113 -26.43 -44.16 1.82
CA ILE A 113 -27.52 -44.38 0.87
C ILE A 113 -26.93 -44.42 -0.54
N VAL A 114 -27.21 -45.48 -1.28
CA VAL A 114 -26.71 -45.69 -2.65
C VAL A 114 -27.87 -45.74 -3.62
N GLY A 115 -27.72 -45.00 -4.72
CA GLY A 115 -28.62 -45.04 -5.86
C GLY A 115 -27.99 -45.75 -7.06
N LYS A 116 -28.83 -46.35 -7.90
CA LYS A 116 -28.43 -46.78 -9.22
C LYS A 116 -27.98 -45.60 -10.08
N HIS A 117 -26.79 -45.72 -10.65
CA HIS A 117 -26.24 -44.74 -11.59
C HIS A 117 -27.19 -44.56 -12.81
N GLY A 118 -27.45 -43.31 -13.21
CA GLY A 118 -28.36 -42.96 -14.30
C GLY A 118 -29.85 -43.03 -13.94
N ALA A 119 -30.22 -43.40 -12.71
CA ALA A 119 -31.61 -43.42 -12.27
C ALA A 119 -32.14 -42.01 -12.00
N THR A 120 -33.44 -41.81 -12.25
CA THR A 120 -34.17 -40.60 -11.85
C THR A 120 -35.21 -41.00 -10.81
N TYR A 121 -35.04 -40.56 -9.56
CA TYR A 121 -35.96 -40.85 -8.48
C TYR A 121 -36.98 -39.72 -8.33
N ARG A 122 -38.24 -39.99 -8.63
CA ARG A 122 -39.31 -38.98 -8.53
C ARG A 122 -39.88 -38.97 -7.12
N LEU A 123 -39.71 -37.84 -6.43
CA LEU A 123 -40.29 -37.57 -5.13
C LEU A 123 -41.60 -36.81 -5.32
N ASP A 124 -42.73 -37.50 -5.19
CA ASP A 124 -44.04 -36.89 -5.41
C ASP A 124 -44.44 -35.98 -4.24
N TYR A 125 -44.63 -34.69 -4.54
CA TYR A 125 -45.13 -33.65 -3.65
C TYR A 125 -46.34 -32.93 -4.24
N THR A 126 -46.99 -33.51 -5.27
CA THR A 126 -48.11 -32.91 -6.00
C THR A 126 -49.40 -32.83 -5.18
N SER A 127 -49.55 -33.68 -4.17
CA SER A 127 -50.69 -33.68 -3.23
C SER A 127 -50.22 -33.88 -1.80
N GLY A 128 -50.91 -33.23 -0.84
CA GLY A 128 -50.61 -33.35 0.59
C GLY A 128 -49.73 -32.25 1.22
N ALA A 129 -49.45 -32.44 2.51
CA ALA A 129 -48.69 -31.50 3.33
C ALA A 129 -47.20 -31.46 2.92
N LEU A 130 -46.62 -30.26 2.98
CA LEU A 130 -45.21 -30.01 2.74
C LEU A 130 -44.37 -30.50 3.92
N THR A 131 -43.98 -31.77 3.87
CA THR A 131 -43.20 -32.42 4.93
C THR A 131 -41.79 -32.78 4.48
N THR A 132 -40.84 -32.58 5.38
CA THR A 132 -39.46 -33.04 5.24
C THR A 132 -39.41 -34.56 5.07
N LEU A 133 -38.51 -35.08 4.21
CA LEU A 133 -38.36 -36.52 4.00
C LEU A 133 -37.91 -37.20 5.29
N ALA A 134 -36.86 -36.67 5.91
CA ALA A 134 -36.38 -37.06 7.23
C ALA A 134 -35.48 -35.98 7.83
N THR A 135 -35.38 -36.03 9.16
CA THR A 135 -34.30 -35.40 9.91
C THR A 135 -33.36 -36.49 10.38
N LEU A 136 -32.08 -36.37 10.04
CA LEU A 136 -31.01 -37.17 10.63
C LEU A 136 -30.41 -36.40 11.79
N THR A 137 -30.39 -36.99 12.97
CA THR A 137 -29.90 -36.39 14.21
C THR A 137 -28.79 -37.25 14.79
N ASP A 138 -27.68 -36.62 15.18
CA ASP A 138 -26.52 -37.24 15.85
C ASP A 138 -25.95 -38.47 15.11
N CYS A 139 -26.04 -38.46 13.78
CA CYS A 139 -25.52 -39.54 12.95
C CYS A 139 -24.04 -39.31 12.61
N ARG A 140 -23.23 -40.38 12.64
CA ARG A 140 -21.82 -40.39 12.25
C ARG A 140 -21.61 -41.16 10.95
N GLY A 141 -20.93 -40.57 9.98
CA GLY A 141 -20.71 -41.20 8.67
C GLY A 141 -22.01 -41.25 7.86
N VAL A 142 -22.57 -40.09 7.55
CA VAL A 142 -23.78 -39.96 6.71
C VAL A 142 -23.34 -39.74 5.27
N HIS A 143 -23.56 -40.73 4.40
CA HIS A 143 -23.16 -40.66 3.01
C HIS A 143 -24.37 -40.77 2.07
N PHE A 144 -24.48 -39.85 1.13
CA PHE A 144 -25.36 -39.97 -0.04
C PHE A 144 -24.45 -40.21 -1.26
N ASP A 145 -24.45 -41.43 -1.78
CA ASP A 145 -23.54 -41.87 -2.85
C ASP A 145 -24.35 -42.16 -4.12
N MET A 146 -24.65 -41.08 -4.85
CA MET A 146 -25.54 -41.05 -6.01
C MET A 146 -25.02 -40.10 -7.13
N PRO A 147 -23.72 -40.08 -7.47
CA PRO A 147 -23.12 -39.05 -8.34
C PRO A 147 -23.67 -39.00 -9.77
N GLY A 148 -24.30 -40.07 -10.25
CA GLY A 148 -24.91 -40.12 -11.58
C GLY A 148 -26.44 -40.22 -11.57
N SER A 149 -27.07 -40.05 -10.41
CA SER A 149 -28.53 -40.15 -10.28
C SER A 149 -29.17 -38.76 -10.18
N THR A 150 -30.43 -38.68 -10.58
CA THR A 150 -31.25 -37.48 -10.43
C THR A 150 -32.30 -37.68 -9.33
N ILE A 151 -32.47 -36.71 -8.44
CA ILE A 151 -33.60 -36.63 -7.51
C ILE A 151 -34.55 -35.56 -8.04
N GLN A 152 -35.77 -35.95 -8.41
CA GLN A 152 -36.78 -35.04 -8.96
C GLN A 152 -37.83 -34.71 -7.90
N VAL A 153 -37.86 -33.47 -7.43
CA VAL A 153 -38.90 -32.93 -6.55
C VAL A 153 -40.09 -32.49 -7.39
N ASP A 154 -41.14 -33.30 -7.41
CA ASP A 154 -42.31 -33.06 -8.26
C ASP A 154 -43.38 -32.24 -7.54
N ARG A 155 -43.24 -30.91 -7.64
CA ARG A 155 -44.24 -29.93 -7.19
C ARG A 155 -44.09 -28.60 -7.92
N THR A 156 -45.23 -27.98 -8.22
CA THR A 156 -45.31 -26.56 -8.54
C THR A 156 -45.67 -25.78 -7.28
N PHE A 157 -44.78 -24.89 -6.82
CA PHE A 157 -44.98 -24.11 -5.61
C PHE A 157 -45.79 -22.84 -5.89
N THR A 158 -46.71 -22.50 -5.01
CA THR A 158 -47.53 -21.27 -5.09
C THR A 158 -47.52 -20.50 -3.77
N GLY A 159 -47.89 -19.22 -3.79
CA GLY A 159 -47.93 -18.40 -2.58
C GLY A 159 -46.57 -18.35 -1.86
N SER A 160 -46.56 -18.69 -0.58
CA SER A 160 -45.37 -18.73 0.30
C SER A 160 -45.00 -20.16 0.74
N GLU A 161 -45.28 -21.15 -0.11
CA GLU A 161 -45.01 -22.56 0.17
C GLU A 161 -43.51 -22.87 0.25
N TYR A 162 -43.04 -23.45 1.37
CA TYR A 162 -41.68 -23.97 1.47
C TYR A 162 -41.54 -25.20 2.38
N PHE A 163 -40.47 -26.00 2.18
CA PHE A 163 -40.05 -27.06 3.10
C PHE A 163 -38.56 -27.42 2.97
N ASP A 164 -38.05 -28.24 3.90
CA ASP A 164 -36.72 -28.85 3.85
C ASP A 164 -36.82 -30.26 3.31
N LEU A 165 -36.06 -30.60 2.27
CA LEU A 165 -36.05 -31.96 1.74
C LEU A 165 -35.42 -32.91 2.75
N ILE A 166 -34.18 -32.64 3.18
CA ILE A 166 -33.46 -33.41 4.20
C ILE A 166 -32.88 -32.45 5.24
N ARG A 167 -33.07 -32.77 6.51
CA ARG A 167 -32.47 -32.05 7.65
C ARG A 167 -31.36 -32.88 8.28
N LEU A 168 -30.26 -32.23 8.64
CA LEU A 168 -29.13 -32.83 9.34
C LEU A 168 -28.88 -32.00 10.62
N ALA A 169 -28.95 -32.66 11.78
CA ALA A 169 -28.81 -32.05 13.09
C ALA A 169 -27.62 -32.70 13.82
N GLY A 170 -26.55 -31.94 14.10
CA GLY A 170 -25.36 -32.45 14.79
C GLY A 170 -24.70 -33.69 14.17
N CYS A 171 -24.83 -33.87 12.85
CA CYS A 171 -24.23 -35.01 12.16
C CYS A 171 -22.73 -34.79 11.91
N TYR A 172 -21.96 -35.87 11.95
CA TYR A 172 -20.50 -35.85 11.81
C TYR A 172 -20.07 -36.70 10.60
N PHE A 173 -19.08 -36.23 9.84
CA PHE A 173 -18.67 -36.85 8.57
C PHE A 173 -19.84 -37.03 7.61
N VAL A 174 -20.35 -35.91 7.11
CA VAL A 174 -21.44 -35.88 6.13
C VAL A 174 -20.81 -35.79 4.74
N ASP A 175 -21.10 -36.73 3.86
CA ASP A 175 -20.72 -36.68 2.44
C ASP A 175 -21.96 -36.75 1.56
N ILE A 176 -22.25 -35.65 0.88
CA ILE A 176 -23.36 -35.56 -0.07
C ILE A 176 -22.74 -35.56 -1.46
N ASP A 177 -22.88 -36.66 -2.19
CA ASP A 177 -22.45 -36.80 -3.58
C ASP A 177 -23.64 -37.22 -4.44
N ILE A 178 -24.32 -36.24 -5.03
CA ILE A 178 -25.55 -36.46 -5.80
C ILE A 178 -25.40 -35.79 -7.16
N GLY A 179 -25.74 -36.50 -8.24
CA GLY A 179 -25.62 -35.95 -9.59
C GLY A 179 -26.44 -34.66 -9.78
N HIS A 180 -27.76 -34.74 -9.62
CA HIS A 180 -28.64 -33.59 -9.82
C HIS A 180 -29.92 -33.67 -8.97
N ILE A 181 -30.25 -32.61 -8.24
CA ILE A 181 -31.55 -32.42 -7.61
C ILE A 181 -32.35 -31.40 -8.42
N ILE A 182 -33.48 -31.80 -9.00
CA ILE A 182 -34.26 -30.98 -9.92
C ILE A 182 -35.70 -30.81 -9.44
N GLY A 183 -36.25 -29.62 -9.63
CA GLY A 183 -37.69 -29.36 -9.50
C GLY A 183 -38.10 -28.10 -10.25
N ALA A 184 -39.30 -27.59 -9.96
CA ALA A 184 -39.83 -26.42 -10.63
C ALA A 184 -39.03 -25.14 -10.29
N VAL A 185 -38.49 -24.49 -11.33
CA VAL A 185 -37.86 -23.17 -11.23
C VAL A 185 -38.92 -22.09 -11.03
N GLN A 186 -38.79 -21.31 -9.97
CA GLN A 186 -39.70 -20.21 -9.67
C GLN A 186 -39.36 -18.97 -10.52
N PRO A 187 -40.31 -18.05 -10.75
CA PRO A 187 -40.01 -16.75 -11.34
C PRO A 187 -38.88 -16.06 -10.59
N ARG A 188 -37.99 -15.38 -11.32
CA ARG A 188 -36.78 -14.71 -10.78
C ARG A 188 -37.05 -13.84 -9.55
N THR A 189 -38.18 -13.12 -9.53
CA THR A 189 -38.60 -12.25 -8.42
C THR A 189 -39.12 -12.98 -7.18
N GLU A 190 -39.34 -14.28 -7.27
CA GLU A 190 -40.03 -15.10 -6.26
C GLU A 190 -39.19 -16.32 -5.81
N GLN A 191 -38.00 -16.53 -6.40
CA GLN A 191 -37.08 -17.63 -6.07
C GLN A 191 -36.68 -17.70 -4.58
N TYR A 192 -36.65 -16.55 -3.88
CA TYR A 192 -36.33 -16.50 -2.45
C TYR A 192 -37.54 -16.75 -1.53
N GLN A 193 -38.76 -16.78 -2.07
CA GLN A 193 -40.01 -16.78 -1.29
C GLN A 193 -40.65 -18.17 -1.15
N ARG A 194 -40.43 -19.06 -2.13
CA ARG A 194 -41.10 -20.37 -2.18
C ARG A 194 -40.27 -21.44 -2.88
N GLY A 195 -40.47 -22.70 -2.51
CA GLY A 195 -39.71 -23.84 -3.03
C GLY A 195 -39.26 -24.82 -1.94
N TRP A 196 -38.08 -25.41 -2.10
CA TRP A 196 -37.51 -26.35 -1.13
C TRP A 196 -36.04 -26.04 -0.84
N ARG A 197 -35.54 -26.55 0.28
CA ARG A 197 -34.13 -26.50 0.66
C ARG A 197 -33.60 -27.94 0.64
N SER A 198 -32.60 -28.24 -0.19
CA SER A 198 -32.20 -29.65 -0.41
C SER A 198 -31.57 -30.25 0.84
N PHE A 199 -30.57 -29.57 1.39
CA PHE A 199 -29.96 -29.95 2.66
C PHE A 199 -29.98 -28.78 3.62
N TYR A 200 -30.60 -29.01 4.77
CA TYR A 200 -30.63 -28.06 5.87
C TYR A 200 -29.82 -28.61 7.05
N LEU A 201 -28.67 -28.01 7.30
CA LEU A 201 -27.78 -28.31 8.40
C LEU A 201 -28.00 -27.32 9.53
N TYR A 202 -28.20 -27.85 10.73
CA TYR A 202 -28.37 -27.06 11.94
C TYR A 202 -27.79 -27.79 13.15
N GLY A 203 -27.74 -27.07 14.27
CA GLY A 203 -27.42 -27.67 15.57
C GLY A 203 -28.58 -27.63 16.55
N THR A 204 -28.49 -28.44 17.59
CA THR A 204 -29.47 -28.48 18.68
C THR A 204 -28.77 -28.42 20.04
N ALA A 205 -29.58 -28.19 21.08
CA ALA A 205 -29.18 -28.20 22.49
C ALA A 205 -28.26 -29.39 22.87
N THR A 206 -28.54 -30.55 22.29
CA THR A 206 -27.91 -31.83 22.63
C THR A 206 -26.88 -32.30 21.61
N SER A 207 -27.01 -31.87 20.36
CA SER A 207 -26.32 -32.47 19.21
C SER A 207 -25.19 -31.60 18.66
N GLY A 208 -25.14 -30.30 19.00
CA GLY A 208 -24.19 -29.37 18.40
C GLY A 208 -24.40 -29.20 16.88
N GLY A 209 -23.51 -28.48 16.20
CA GLY A 209 -23.58 -28.27 14.74
C GLY A 209 -22.99 -29.43 13.94
N CYS A 210 -23.37 -29.55 12.67
CA CYS A 210 -22.82 -30.58 11.78
C CYS A 210 -21.33 -30.32 11.47
N GLN A 211 -20.50 -31.37 11.43
CA GLN A 211 -19.05 -31.20 11.20
C GLN A 211 -18.52 -32.12 10.10
N HIS A 212 -17.47 -31.67 9.42
CA HIS A 212 -16.84 -32.38 8.30
C HIS A 212 -17.87 -32.72 7.21
N VAL A 213 -18.42 -31.66 6.62
CA VAL A 213 -19.48 -31.74 5.63
C VAL A 213 -18.87 -31.55 4.26
N ARG A 214 -18.98 -32.55 3.39
CA ARG A 214 -18.70 -32.43 1.96
C ARG A 214 -20.01 -32.41 1.19
N SER A 215 -20.18 -31.44 0.30
CA SER A 215 -21.40 -31.29 -0.51
C SER A 215 -21.06 -31.08 -1.97
N ARG A 216 -21.32 -32.10 -2.79
CA ARG A 216 -21.07 -32.13 -4.23
C ARG A 216 -22.33 -32.51 -4.97
N PHE A 217 -23.04 -31.50 -5.49
CA PHE A 217 -24.23 -31.74 -6.28
C PHE A 217 -24.69 -30.52 -7.07
N LYS A 218 -25.43 -30.80 -8.13
CA LYS A 218 -26.16 -29.80 -8.90
C LYS A 218 -27.59 -29.67 -8.38
N GLN A 219 -28.13 -28.46 -8.39
CA GLN A 219 -29.54 -28.19 -8.13
C GLN A 219 -30.18 -27.30 -9.19
N THR A 220 -31.42 -27.61 -9.56
CA THR A 220 -32.26 -26.75 -10.40
C THR A 220 -33.60 -26.47 -9.73
N GLY A 221 -33.90 -25.18 -9.52
CA GLY A 221 -35.07 -24.73 -8.78
C GLY A 221 -34.93 -24.89 -7.25
N GLY A 222 -35.90 -24.34 -6.51
CA GLY A 222 -35.90 -24.33 -5.05
C GLY A 222 -35.32 -23.05 -4.45
N ILE A 223 -35.27 -23.00 -3.11
CA ILE A 223 -34.83 -21.82 -2.34
C ILE A 223 -33.36 -21.93 -2.00
N ASN A 224 -32.90 -23.03 -1.40
CA ASN A 224 -31.49 -23.19 -1.00
C ASN A 224 -30.93 -24.49 -1.56
N THR A 225 -29.71 -24.42 -2.10
CA THR A 225 -28.95 -25.62 -2.46
C THR A 225 -28.41 -26.26 -1.19
N LEU A 226 -27.59 -25.53 -0.46
CA LEU A 226 -27.14 -25.88 0.89
C LEU A 226 -27.50 -24.75 1.85
N PHE A 227 -28.26 -25.07 2.90
CA PHE A 227 -28.60 -24.12 3.95
C PHE A 227 -27.98 -24.55 5.27
N ILE A 228 -27.19 -23.67 5.86
CA ILE A 228 -26.51 -23.88 7.13
C ILE A 228 -26.96 -22.76 8.04
N TRP A 229 -27.64 -23.10 9.12
CA TRP A 229 -28.20 -22.12 10.02
C TRP A 229 -28.03 -22.50 11.48
N ARG A 230 -27.88 -21.47 12.31
CA ARG A 230 -27.98 -21.55 13.76
C ARG A 230 -28.93 -20.45 14.22
N ASP A 231 -29.79 -20.75 15.18
CA ASP A 231 -30.60 -19.71 15.80
C ASP A 231 -29.67 -18.70 16.49
N PRO A 232 -29.89 -17.38 16.33
CA PRO A 232 -29.11 -16.39 17.05
C PRO A 232 -29.19 -16.53 18.59
N THR A 233 -30.22 -17.21 19.10
CA THR A 233 -30.36 -17.53 20.53
C THR A 233 -29.65 -18.80 20.97
N ASP A 234 -29.20 -19.64 20.03
CA ASP A 234 -28.47 -20.86 20.34
C ASP A 234 -27.02 -20.56 20.77
N PRO A 235 -26.42 -21.39 21.65
CA PRO A 235 -25.00 -21.34 21.98
C PRO A 235 -24.09 -21.30 20.75
N ALA A 236 -23.04 -20.47 20.80
CA ALA A 236 -22.06 -20.35 19.72
C ALA A 236 -21.39 -21.68 19.35
N SER A 237 -21.36 -22.65 20.27
CA SER A 237 -20.82 -24.01 20.06
C SER A 237 -21.65 -24.85 19.07
N TYR A 238 -22.91 -24.51 18.78
CA TYR A 238 -23.77 -25.26 17.83
C TYR A 238 -23.49 -24.92 16.37
N ASN A 239 -22.34 -24.32 16.11
CA ASN A 239 -21.91 -23.94 14.79
C ASN A 239 -21.47 -25.16 13.96
N SER A 240 -22.05 -25.29 12.76
CA SER A 240 -21.58 -26.25 11.76
C SER A 240 -20.24 -25.79 11.18
N ARG A 241 -19.29 -26.71 10.97
CA ARG A 241 -17.91 -26.36 10.63
C ARG A 241 -17.20 -27.40 9.76
N TYR A 242 -16.10 -26.98 9.13
CA TYR A 242 -15.31 -27.81 8.19
C TYR A 242 -16.19 -28.26 7.03
N ILE A 243 -16.62 -27.28 6.23
CA ILE A 243 -17.58 -27.47 5.15
C ILE A 243 -16.87 -27.29 3.82
N ASP A 244 -16.86 -28.34 3.01
CA ASP A 244 -16.30 -28.37 1.67
C ASP A 244 -17.44 -28.45 0.64
N VAL A 245 -17.51 -27.49 -0.28
CA VAL A 245 -18.58 -27.39 -1.28
C VAL A 245 -18.05 -27.48 -2.71
N ASP A 246 -18.75 -28.22 -3.55
CA ASP A 246 -18.68 -28.11 -5.01
C ASP A 246 -20.11 -28.18 -5.54
N ILE A 247 -20.79 -27.04 -5.51
CA ILE A 247 -22.21 -26.95 -5.83
C ILE A 247 -22.44 -26.15 -7.12
N GLU A 248 -23.41 -26.60 -7.91
CA GLU A 248 -23.91 -25.89 -9.08
C GLU A 248 -25.41 -25.62 -8.88
N ALA A 249 -25.81 -24.36 -8.86
CA ALA A 249 -27.18 -23.97 -8.58
C ALA A 249 -27.77 -23.19 -9.77
N ILE A 250 -28.91 -23.65 -10.28
CA ILE A 250 -29.58 -23.05 -11.44
C ILE A 250 -30.99 -22.61 -11.04
N GLY A 251 -31.28 -21.33 -11.18
CA GLY A 251 -32.60 -20.77 -10.91
C GLY A 251 -33.07 -20.97 -9.47
N VAL A 252 -32.14 -20.97 -8.51
CA VAL A 252 -32.43 -21.11 -7.07
C VAL A 252 -32.49 -19.75 -6.36
N GLY A 253 -33.10 -19.69 -5.18
CA GLY A 253 -33.01 -18.51 -4.33
C GLY A 253 -31.58 -18.20 -3.88
N TYR A 254 -30.89 -19.19 -3.30
CA TYR A 254 -29.54 -19.08 -2.77
C TYR A 254 -28.75 -20.34 -3.14
N GLY A 255 -27.58 -20.17 -3.76
CA GLY A 255 -26.62 -21.26 -3.95
C GLY A 255 -26.18 -21.81 -2.59
N LEU A 256 -25.29 -21.09 -1.91
CA LEU A 256 -24.87 -21.39 -0.55
C LEU A 256 -25.39 -20.35 0.44
N ASN A 257 -26.02 -20.80 1.53
CA ASN A 257 -26.54 -19.93 2.57
C ASN A 257 -25.99 -20.28 3.95
N LEU A 258 -25.12 -19.41 4.47
CA LEU A 258 -24.50 -19.48 5.79
C LEU A 258 -25.12 -18.41 6.70
N ALA A 259 -26.13 -18.80 7.47
CA ALA A 259 -26.89 -17.87 8.30
C ALA A 259 -26.59 -18.11 9.78
N SER A 260 -25.65 -17.33 10.33
CA SER A 260 -25.14 -17.44 11.70
C SER A 260 -24.41 -18.76 12.00
N ALA A 261 -24.11 -19.54 10.96
CA ALA A 261 -23.41 -20.82 11.06
C ALA A 261 -22.68 -21.18 9.77
N GLY A 262 -21.59 -21.93 9.90
CA GLY A 262 -20.74 -22.35 8.80
C GLY A 262 -19.35 -21.72 8.88
N SER A 263 -18.50 -22.25 9.76
CA SER A 263 -17.08 -21.85 9.84
C SER A 263 -16.17 -22.82 9.11
N ASN A 264 -15.00 -22.36 8.65
CA ASN A 264 -14.06 -23.17 7.86
C ASN A 264 -14.74 -23.72 6.61
N VAL A 265 -15.21 -22.81 5.76
CA VAL A 265 -15.95 -23.12 4.53
C VAL A 265 -15.04 -22.95 3.34
N THR A 266 -14.84 -24.01 2.57
CA THR A 266 -13.95 -24.03 1.40
C THR A 266 -14.64 -24.59 0.16
N GLY A 267 -14.13 -24.26 -1.01
CA GLY A 267 -14.53 -24.91 -2.26
C GLY A 267 -15.17 -23.96 -3.28
N ARG A 268 -16.09 -24.47 -4.10
CA ARG A 268 -16.64 -23.77 -5.26
C ARG A 268 -18.17 -23.72 -5.27
N VAL A 269 -18.70 -22.55 -5.63
CA VAL A 269 -20.13 -22.33 -5.88
C VAL A 269 -20.29 -21.80 -7.30
N ARG A 270 -21.07 -22.49 -8.14
CA ARG A 270 -21.45 -22.01 -9.48
C ARG A 270 -22.94 -21.69 -9.50
N CYS A 271 -23.31 -20.53 -10.00
CA CYS A 271 -24.69 -20.08 -10.04
C CYS A 271 -25.09 -19.57 -11.42
N ASP A 272 -26.27 -19.95 -11.90
CA ASP A 272 -26.91 -19.37 -13.10
C ASP A 272 -28.36 -18.98 -12.80
N GLY A 273 -28.68 -17.70 -12.96
CA GLY A 273 -30.03 -17.17 -12.79
C GLY A 273 -30.55 -17.28 -11.36
N CYS A 274 -29.65 -17.32 -10.38
CA CYS A 274 -30.00 -17.38 -8.96
C CYS A 274 -30.43 -16.00 -8.43
N TRP A 275 -31.17 -15.97 -7.32
CA TRP A 275 -31.43 -14.70 -6.64
C TRP A 275 -30.17 -14.17 -5.96
N ARG A 276 -29.50 -15.04 -5.18
CA ARG A 276 -28.12 -14.86 -4.72
C ARG A 276 -27.32 -16.13 -4.94
N SER A 277 -26.03 -15.99 -5.14
CA SER A 277 -25.10 -17.10 -5.29
C SER A 277 -24.60 -17.54 -3.92
N PHE A 278 -24.31 -16.55 -3.06
CA PHE A 278 -23.77 -16.78 -1.73
C PHE A 278 -24.30 -15.76 -0.72
N ILE A 279 -24.55 -16.23 0.49
CA ILE A 279 -24.87 -15.37 1.63
C ILE A 279 -24.17 -15.86 2.88
N ALA A 280 -23.60 -14.93 3.64
CA ALA A 280 -22.84 -15.22 4.85
C ALA A 280 -23.06 -14.17 5.92
N TYR A 281 -23.54 -14.63 7.08
CA TYR A 281 -23.76 -13.80 8.25
C TYR A 281 -23.18 -14.44 9.51
N GLY A 282 -22.38 -13.70 10.27
CA GLY A 282 -21.92 -14.16 11.59
C GLY A 282 -21.05 -15.42 11.53
N VAL A 283 -20.18 -15.51 10.51
CA VAL A 283 -19.35 -16.68 10.19
C VAL A 283 -17.89 -16.29 10.00
N GLU A 284 -17.01 -17.28 10.02
CA GLU A 284 -15.57 -17.07 10.05
C GLU A 284 -14.85 -18.13 9.22
N ASP A 285 -13.68 -17.78 8.69
CA ASP A 285 -12.80 -18.69 7.94
C ASP A 285 -13.49 -19.21 6.66
N ILE A 286 -13.64 -18.32 5.66
CA ILE A 286 -14.24 -18.63 4.35
C ILE A 286 -13.16 -18.50 3.28
N ASP A 287 -13.00 -19.52 2.44
CA ASP A 287 -12.16 -19.49 1.23
C ASP A 287 -12.94 -20.09 0.05
N LEU A 288 -13.58 -19.23 -0.76
CA LEU A 288 -14.49 -19.68 -1.82
C LEU A 288 -14.14 -19.13 -3.19
N ASP A 289 -14.24 -20.01 -4.18
CA ASP A 289 -14.33 -19.65 -5.60
C ASP A 289 -15.81 -19.58 -5.99
N ILE A 290 -16.28 -18.42 -6.43
CA ILE A 290 -17.68 -18.20 -6.81
C ILE A 290 -17.75 -17.82 -8.29
N SER A 291 -18.43 -18.64 -9.08
CA SER A 291 -18.78 -18.36 -10.47
C SER A 291 -20.25 -17.98 -10.52
N ASP A 292 -20.59 -16.83 -11.06
CA ASP A 292 -21.97 -16.41 -11.17
C ASP A 292 -22.32 -15.91 -12.56
N LYS A 293 -23.56 -16.20 -12.96
CA LYS A 293 -24.15 -15.78 -14.21
C LYS A 293 -25.60 -15.33 -13.97
N ASN A 294 -25.96 -14.14 -14.44
CA ASN A 294 -27.34 -13.65 -14.49
C ASN A 294 -28.09 -13.52 -13.15
N HIS A 295 -27.42 -13.15 -12.04
CA HIS A 295 -28.10 -13.00 -10.76
C HIS A 295 -29.19 -11.91 -10.78
N THR A 296 -30.09 -11.93 -9.79
CA THR A 296 -31.24 -10.99 -9.73
C THR A 296 -31.28 -10.12 -8.47
N SER A 297 -30.27 -10.23 -7.61
CA SER A 297 -30.00 -9.35 -6.46
C SER A 297 -28.49 -9.30 -6.22
N HIS A 298 -28.01 -8.85 -5.05
CA HIS A 298 -26.59 -8.99 -4.71
C HIS A 298 -26.15 -10.46 -4.83
N SER A 299 -25.19 -10.79 -5.69
CA SER A 299 -24.77 -12.18 -5.90
C SER A 299 -24.18 -12.77 -4.61
N CYS A 300 -23.13 -12.14 -4.09
CA CYS A 300 -22.53 -12.48 -2.81
C CYS A 300 -22.90 -11.39 -1.81
N LYS A 301 -23.75 -11.73 -0.84
CA LYS A 301 -24.13 -10.81 0.24
C LYS A 301 -23.57 -11.29 1.57
N MET A 302 -22.63 -10.53 2.10
CA MET A 302 -21.96 -10.83 3.35
C MET A 302 -22.23 -9.71 4.35
N GLY A 303 -22.37 -10.06 5.62
CA GLY A 303 -22.57 -9.08 6.68
C GLY A 303 -22.43 -9.73 8.05
N ALA A 304 -22.61 -8.98 9.12
CA ALA A 304 -22.73 -9.57 10.45
C ALA A 304 -23.95 -8.99 11.17
N ASN A 305 -25.11 -9.12 10.53
CA ASN A 305 -26.39 -8.63 11.03
C ASN A 305 -27.03 -9.55 12.09
N THR A 306 -26.32 -10.61 12.51
CA THR A 306 -26.78 -11.58 13.50
C THR A 306 -25.75 -11.74 14.62
N THR A 307 -26.11 -12.45 15.68
CA THR A 307 -25.19 -12.81 16.76
C THR A 307 -24.51 -14.15 16.43
N PRO A 308 -23.16 -14.26 16.43
CA PRO A 308 -22.18 -13.21 16.71
C PRO A 308 -22.03 -12.24 15.53
N ALA A 309 -21.85 -10.97 15.85
CA ALA A 309 -21.68 -9.89 14.88
C ALA A 309 -20.23 -9.86 14.34
N ILE A 310 -19.74 -10.99 13.84
CA ILE A 310 -18.37 -11.17 13.36
C ILE A 310 -18.38 -11.72 11.94
N LEU A 311 -17.52 -11.16 11.09
CA LEU A 311 -17.13 -11.73 9.81
C LEU A 311 -15.62 -11.58 9.68
N ARG A 312 -14.87 -12.68 9.82
CA ARG A 312 -13.41 -12.65 9.81
C ARG A 312 -12.79 -13.72 8.93
N ASN A 313 -11.59 -13.44 8.42
CA ASN A 313 -10.79 -14.36 7.61
C ASN A 313 -11.58 -14.85 6.40
N VAL A 314 -11.96 -13.90 5.55
CA VAL A 314 -12.77 -14.18 4.35
C VAL A 314 -11.91 -13.94 3.12
N ARG A 315 -11.77 -14.97 2.30
CA ARG A 315 -11.20 -14.87 0.97
C ARG A 315 -12.22 -15.31 -0.08
N ILE A 316 -12.51 -14.45 -1.04
CA ILE A 316 -13.44 -14.72 -2.14
C ILE A 316 -12.75 -14.43 -3.47
N ASN A 317 -12.72 -15.43 -4.36
CA ASN A 317 -12.44 -15.18 -5.77
C ASN A 317 -13.77 -15.26 -6.53
N TYR A 318 -14.24 -14.10 -6.97
CA TYR A 318 -15.50 -13.96 -7.68
C TYR A 318 -15.26 -13.86 -9.18
N LEU A 319 -15.93 -14.69 -9.97
CA LEU A 319 -15.99 -14.65 -11.42
C LEU A 319 -17.42 -14.33 -11.86
N SER A 320 -17.62 -13.14 -12.42
CA SER A 320 -18.81 -12.81 -13.23
C SER A 320 -18.60 -13.41 -14.62
N GLU A 321 -19.36 -14.46 -14.95
CA GLU A 321 -19.42 -15.04 -16.29
C GLU A 321 -20.30 -14.20 -17.21
N ASP A 322 -20.06 -14.30 -18.53
CA ASP A 322 -20.78 -13.54 -19.55
C ASP A 322 -22.30 -13.62 -19.35
N ARG A 323 -22.88 -12.46 -19.02
CA ARG A 323 -24.32 -12.32 -18.87
C ARG A 323 -25.02 -12.64 -20.19
N THR A 324 -26.24 -13.15 -20.06
CA THR A 324 -27.17 -13.37 -21.20
C THR A 324 -28.45 -12.56 -21.05
N VAL A 325 -28.66 -11.92 -19.90
CA VAL A 325 -29.79 -11.03 -19.60
C VAL A 325 -29.34 -9.88 -18.70
N ASP A 326 -30.07 -8.76 -18.73
CA ASP A 326 -29.86 -7.67 -17.78
C ASP A 326 -30.11 -8.16 -16.34
N GLU A 327 -29.14 -7.95 -15.45
CA GLU A 327 -29.27 -8.30 -14.03
C GLU A 327 -30.20 -7.32 -13.31
N ALA A 328 -31.07 -7.86 -12.45
CA ALA A 328 -32.03 -7.07 -11.69
C ALA A 328 -31.40 -6.39 -10.44
N GLY A 329 -30.29 -5.65 -10.60
CA GLY A 329 -29.72 -4.75 -9.58
C GLY A 329 -29.07 -5.43 -8.36
N GLY A 330 -27.96 -4.86 -7.89
CA GLY A 330 -27.20 -5.35 -6.73
C GLY A 330 -25.70 -5.39 -6.98
N PHE A 331 -24.92 -5.62 -5.93
CA PHE A 331 -23.47 -5.76 -6.04
C PHE A 331 -23.07 -7.23 -6.32
N CYS A 332 -22.03 -7.46 -7.13
CA CYS A 332 -21.46 -8.81 -7.27
C CYS A 332 -20.98 -9.34 -5.92
N VAL A 333 -20.19 -8.55 -5.19
CA VAL A 333 -19.76 -8.83 -3.83
C VAL A 333 -20.06 -7.63 -2.94
N ASP A 334 -20.85 -7.87 -1.90
CA ASP A 334 -21.33 -6.84 -0.99
C ASP A 334 -21.07 -7.23 0.46
N PHE A 335 -20.30 -6.42 1.16
CA PHE A 335 -20.14 -6.45 2.61
C PHE A 335 -21.06 -5.37 3.19
N GLU A 336 -22.27 -5.78 3.56
CA GLU A 336 -23.30 -4.90 4.09
C GLU A 336 -23.37 -5.02 5.62
N LEU A 337 -22.89 -3.98 6.30
CA LEU A 337 -23.02 -3.79 7.74
C LEU A 337 -24.42 -3.24 8.05
N ARG A 338 -25.33 -4.13 8.43
CA ARG A 338 -26.73 -3.82 8.74
C ARG A 338 -27.10 -4.33 10.13
N SER A 339 -26.54 -3.70 11.16
CA SER A 339 -26.82 -4.03 12.56
C SER A 339 -26.87 -2.78 13.42
N ASP A 340 -27.74 -2.79 14.43
CA ASP A 340 -27.76 -1.77 15.48
C ASP A 340 -26.66 -2.00 16.54
N THR A 341 -26.02 -3.17 16.54
CA THR A 341 -24.91 -3.53 17.44
C THR A 341 -23.56 -3.50 16.71
N PRO A 342 -22.44 -3.29 17.44
CA PRO A 342 -21.10 -3.34 16.86
C PRO A 342 -20.84 -4.63 16.08
N ILE A 343 -20.22 -4.48 14.90
CA ILE A 343 -19.81 -5.59 14.03
C ILE A 343 -18.30 -5.56 13.92
N LEU A 344 -17.66 -6.72 13.97
CA LEU A 344 -16.27 -6.91 13.57
C LEU A 344 -16.20 -7.48 12.14
N LEU A 345 -15.59 -6.74 11.24
CA LEU A 345 -15.23 -7.16 9.88
C LEU A 345 -13.71 -7.09 9.73
N GLU A 346 -13.04 -8.24 9.62
CA GLU A 346 -11.58 -8.27 9.67
C GLU A 346 -10.97 -9.31 8.71
N ASN A 347 -9.83 -8.97 8.11
CA ASN A 347 -9.06 -9.86 7.22
C ASN A 347 -9.91 -10.34 6.04
N ILE A 348 -10.30 -9.38 5.21
CA ILE A 348 -11.13 -9.62 4.04
C ILE A 348 -10.26 -9.47 2.79
N ASP A 349 -10.20 -10.50 1.96
CA ASP A 349 -9.49 -10.50 0.68
C ASP A 349 -10.43 -10.89 -0.45
N VAL A 350 -10.70 -9.95 -1.36
CA VAL A 350 -11.66 -10.15 -2.44
C VAL A 350 -10.99 -9.89 -3.78
N THR A 351 -11.01 -10.89 -4.64
CA THR A 351 -10.59 -10.77 -6.04
C THR A 351 -11.81 -10.88 -6.94
N ILE A 352 -12.07 -9.86 -7.75
CA ILE A 352 -13.19 -9.83 -8.70
C ILE A 352 -12.67 -9.92 -10.13
N THR A 353 -13.18 -10.88 -10.88
CA THR A 353 -12.97 -10.98 -12.33
C THR A 353 -14.32 -10.89 -13.02
N CYS A 354 -14.47 -9.95 -13.94
CA CYS A 354 -15.67 -9.80 -14.75
C CYS A 354 -15.31 -9.82 -16.23
N LYS A 355 -16.10 -10.58 -16.99
CA LYS A 355 -15.98 -10.76 -18.44
C LYS A 355 -17.16 -10.17 -19.22
N ASP A 356 -17.90 -9.23 -18.63
CA ASP A 356 -19.17 -8.76 -19.20
C ASP A 356 -18.99 -7.81 -20.38
N ALA A 357 -18.91 -8.35 -21.60
CA ALA A 357 -19.03 -7.56 -22.81
C ALA A 357 -20.50 -7.30 -23.17
N GLY A 358 -21.03 -6.11 -22.83
CA GLY A 358 -22.17 -5.52 -23.54
C GLY A 358 -23.56 -5.59 -22.90
N TYR A 359 -23.68 -5.94 -21.62
CA TYR A 359 -24.95 -5.85 -20.85
C TYR A 359 -24.90 -4.73 -19.81
N ALA A 360 -26.05 -4.10 -19.55
CA ALA A 360 -26.16 -3.02 -18.58
C ALA A 360 -26.22 -3.59 -17.16
N GLN A 361 -25.12 -3.46 -16.41
CA GLN A 361 -25.14 -3.80 -14.99
C GLN A 361 -25.87 -2.72 -14.21
N ARG A 362 -26.92 -3.10 -13.48
CA ARG A 362 -27.72 -2.15 -12.69
C ARG A 362 -27.15 -1.88 -11.28
N GLY A 363 -26.07 -2.54 -10.87
CA GLY A 363 -25.41 -2.32 -9.58
C GLY A 363 -23.87 -2.35 -9.65
N GLY A 364 -23.19 -2.29 -8.49
CA GLY A 364 -21.73 -2.25 -8.44
C GLY A 364 -21.09 -3.64 -8.49
N PHE A 365 -19.77 -3.72 -8.46
CA PHE A 365 -19.05 -4.99 -8.35
C PHE A 365 -18.62 -5.28 -6.93
N PHE A 366 -18.10 -4.25 -6.24
CA PHE A 366 -17.72 -4.34 -4.84
C PHE A 366 -18.37 -3.25 -4.02
N GLY A 367 -19.00 -3.63 -2.91
CA GLY A 367 -19.52 -2.71 -1.91
C GLY A 367 -18.99 -3.05 -0.52
N LEU A 368 -18.35 -2.11 0.14
CA LEU A 368 -18.21 -2.08 1.59
C LEU A 368 -19.14 -1.00 2.12
N ARG A 369 -20.33 -1.42 2.56
CA ARG A 369 -21.47 -0.54 2.81
C ARG A 369 -22.02 -0.73 4.21
N LYS A 370 -22.70 0.31 4.68
CA LYS A 370 -23.37 0.33 5.97
C LYS A 370 -24.76 0.90 5.79
N THR A 371 -25.77 0.11 6.12
CA THR A 371 -27.17 0.41 5.80
C THR A 371 -28.12 0.13 6.94
N LEU A 372 -29.23 0.86 6.97
CA LEU A 372 -30.35 0.65 7.87
C LEU A 372 -31.25 -0.50 7.38
N ALA A 373 -32.22 -0.87 8.22
CA ALA A 373 -33.20 -1.90 7.92
C ALA A 373 -34.10 -1.60 6.71
N ASP A 374 -34.14 -0.37 6.22
CA ASP A 374 -34.86 0.03 5.01
C ASP A 374 -33.94 0.08 3.76
N GLY A 375 -32.65 -0.23 3.92
CA GLY A 375 -31.64 -0.21 2.86
C GLY A 375 -31.01 1.17 2.61
N THR A 376 -31.40 2.21 3.34
CA THR A 376 -30.75 3.53 3.27
C THR A 376 -29.38 3.50 3.96
N VAL A 377 -28.51 4.46 3.63
CA VAL A 377 -27.16 4.56 4.24
C VAL A 377 -27.28 4.86 5.74
N ASP A 378 -26.59 4.10 6.57
CA ASP A 378 -26.53 4.35 8.01
C ASP A 378 -25.34 5.26 8.36
N THR A 379 -25.64 6.51 8.69
CA THR A 379 -24.66 7.53 9.11
C THR A 379 -24.41 7.53 10.63
N THR A 380 -25.15 6.75 11.40
CA THR A 380 -25.11 6.74 12.87
C THR A 380 -23.87 6.01 13.37
N ALA A 381 -23.14 6.53 14.35
CA ALA A 381 -22.04 5.77 14.96
C ALA A 381 -22.57 4.50 15.63
N ARG A 382 -22.15 3.32 15.16
CA ARG A 382 -22.55 2.02 15.73
C ARG A 382 -21.41 1.33 16.48
N GLY A 383 -20.19 1.84 16.33
CA GLY A 383 -18.99 1.24 16.89
C GLY A 383 -18.52 0.02 16.10
N HIS A 384 -18.86 -0.06 14.79
CA HIS A 384 -18.34 -1.12 13.94
C HIS A 384 -16.82 -1.01 13.82
N ILE A 385 -16.16 -2.16 13.68
CA ILE A 385 -14.72 -2.29 13.47
C ILE A 385 -14.53 -2.97 12.12
N VAL A 386 -13.88 -2.26 11.20
CA VAL A 386 -13.54 -2.74 9.86
C VAL A 386 -12.04 -2.59 9.67
N ARG A 387 -11.33 -3.68 9.43
CA ARG A 387 -9.87 -3.64 9.27
C ARG A 387 -9.33 -4.69 8.31
N ASN A 388 -8.21 -4.38 7.68
CA ASN A 388 -7.50 -5.30 6.78
C ASN A 388 -8.41 -5.79 5.64
N VAL A 389 -9.01 -4.85 4.91
CA VAL A 389 -9.86 -5.14 3.74
C VAL A 389 -9.06 -4.89 2.48
N LYS A 390 -8.96 -5.91 1.63
CA LYS A 390 -8.29 -5.86 0.34
C LYS A 390 -9.28 -6.19 -0.76
N VAL A 391 -9.33 -5.34 -1.77
CA VAL A 391 -10.15 -5.59 -2.97
C VAL A 391 -9.35 -5.27 -4.23
N ARG A 392 -9.36 -6.21 -5.17
CA ARG A 392 -8.60 -6.16 -6.43
C ARG A 392 -9.34 -6.88 -7.54
N GLY A 393 -8.97 -6.62 -8.79
CA GLY A 393 -9.64 -7.31 -9.88
C GLY A 393 -9.46 -6.78 -11.29
N ILE A 394 -10.12 -7.47 -12.22
CA ILE A 394 -10.27 -7.06 -13.62
C ILE A 394 -11.76 -7.00 -13.91
N ILE A 395 -12.21 -5.84 -14.38
CA ILE A 395 -13.61 -5.58 -14.68
C ILE A 395 -13.69 -5.09 -16.13
N ASP A 396 -14.00 -6.01 -17.04
CA ASP A 396 -14.02 -5.74 -18.47
C ASP A 396 -15.43 -5.46 -18.99
N GLY A 397 -15.57 -4.53 -19.94
CA GLY A 397 -16.78 -4.34 -20.75
C GLY A 397 -17.99 -3.68 -20.07
N VAL A 398 -17.81 -3.06 -18.90
CA VAL A 398 -18.91 -2.45 -18.13
C VAL A 398 -19.55 -1.30 -18.92
N GLN A 399 -20.83 -1.41 -19.25
CA GLN A 399 -21.58 -0.31 -19.84
C GLN A 399 -21.84 0.81 -18.83
N ASP A 400 -21.72 2.06 -19.26
CA ASP A 400 -21.99 3.23 -18.43
C ASP A 400 -23.50 3.33 -18.10
N VAL A 401 -23.83 3.23 -16.81
CA VAL A 401 -25.20 3.28 -16.30
C VAL A 401 -25.56 4.72 -15.91
N ALA A 402 -25.24 5.70 -16.77
CA ALA A 402 -25.43 7.12 -16.51
C ALA A 402 -26.90 7.58 -16.40
N ALA A 403 -27.87 6.69 -16.64
CA ALA A 403 -29.28 7.08 -16.74
C ALA A 403 -30.03 7.13 -15.39
N TRP A 404 -29.46 6.62 -14.29
CA TRP A 404 -30.20 6.33 -13.06
C TRP A 404 -29.71 7.14 -11.87
N SER A 405 -30.64 7.80 -11.16
CA SER A 405 -30.33 8.70 -10.04
C SER A 405 -29.64 8.05 -8.84
N TRP A 406 -29.63 6.71 -8.77
CA TRP A 406 -29.04 5.91 -7.68
C TRP A 406 -27.90 4.98 -8.15
N ALA A 407 -27.40 5.10 -9.38
CA ALA A 407 -26.39 4.19 -9.91
C ALA A 407 -25.15 4.12 -8.97
N PRO A 408 -24.81 2.94 -8.44
CA PRO A 408 -23.64 2.79 -7.58
C PRO A 408 -22.35 2.89 -8.40
N ASN A 409 -21.24 3.17 -7.72
CA ASN A 409 -19.92 3.04 -8.34
C ASN A 409 -19.57 1.56 -8.56
N VAL A 410 -18.62 1.30 -9.45
CA VAL A 410 -18.08 -0.06 -9.69
C VAL A 410 -17.50 -0.64 -8.39
N VAL A 411 -16.73 0.16 -7.66
CA VAL A 411 -16.19 -0.14 -6.33
C VAL A 411 -16.58 0.98 -5.37
N GLU A 412 -17.27 0.62 -4.29
CA GLU A 412 -17.66 1.55 -3.22
C GLU A 412 -17.05 1.13 -1.89
N VAL A 413 -16.37 2.08 -1.24
CA VAL A 413 -15.75 1.90 0.07
C VAL A 413 -16.25 3.00 0.99
N CYS A 414 -16.98 2.62 2.04
CA CYS A 414 -17.44 3.50 3.12
C CYS A 414 -18.31 4.69 2.69
N LYS A 415 -18.89 4.65 1.49
CA LYS A 415 -19.65 5.77 0.91
C LYS A 415 -20.77 6.27 1.83
N GLY A 416 -20.66 7.52 2.28
CA GLY A 416 -21.67 8.17 3.11
C GLY A 416 -21.75 7.64 4.53
N TRP A 417 -20.71 6.95 5.02
CA TRP A 417 -20.65 6.51 6.40
C TRP A 417 -20.42 7.70 7.34
N GLY A 418 -20.91 7.60 8.57
CA GLY A 418 -20.54 8.54 9.63
C GLY A 418 -19.08 8.37 10.07
N THR A 419 -18.57 9.29 10.89
CA THR A 419 -17.17 9.28 11.38
C THR A 419 -16.96 8.47 12.67
N GLY A 420 -18.02 7.86 13.23
CA GLY A 420 -17.99 7.24 14.55
C GLY A 420 -17.51 5.79 14.60
N ASP A 421 -17.35 5.12 13.46
CA ASP A 421 -16.86 3.74 13.40
C ASP A 421 -15.32 3.68 13.34
N TYR A 422 -14.77 2.48 13.51
CA TYR A 422 -13.33 2.24 13.42
C TYR A 422 -13.04 1.55 12.09
N VAL A 423 -12.48 2.28 11.14
CA VAL A 423 -12.08 1.74 9.82
C VAL A 423 -10.60 2.00 9.60
N ASP A 424 -9.80 0.96 9.35
CA ASP A 424 -8.38 1.10 9.01
C ASP A 424 -7.89 0.04 8.01
N ASN A 425 -6.72 0.30 7.44
CA ASN A 425 -6.00 -0.61 6.55
C ASN A 425 -6.87 -1.15 5.40
N ILE A 426 -7.30 -0.24 4.54
CA ILE A 426 -8.14 -0.51 3.36
C ILE A 426 -7.29 -0.40 2.11
N GLU A 427 -7.17 -1.51 1.38
CA GLU A 427 -6.41 -1.62 0.14
C GLU A 427 -7.35 -1.80 -1.05
N VAL A 428 -7.27 -0.88 -2.01
CA VAL A 428 -8.05 -0.89 -3.25
C VAL A 428 -7.07 -0.89 -4.42
N GLY A 429 -6.91 -2.04 -5.04
CA GLY A 429 -5.92 -2.24 -6.09
C GLY A 429 -5.17 -3.57 -5.97
N PRO A 430 -4.57 -4.07 -7.06
CA PRO A 430 -4.62 -3.54 -8.43
C PRO A 430 -6.00 -3.69 -9.07
N PHE A 431 -6.36 -2.75 -9.95
CA PHE A 431 -7.59 -2.82 -10.74
C PHE A 431 -7.37 -2.46 -12.20
N VAL A 432 -8.03 -3.19 -13.10
CA VAL A 432 -8.24 -2.76 -14.49
C VAL A 432 -9.73 -2.71 -14.74
N VAL A 433 -10.25 -1.52 -15.09
CA VAL A 433 -11.67 -1.33 -15.42
C VAL A 433 -11.79 -0.73 -16.81
N THR A 434 -12.53 -1.39 -17.70
CA THR A 434 -12.78 -0.91 -19.08
C THR A 434 -14.28 -0.66 -19.30
N GLY A 435 -14.62 0.05 -20.37
CA GLY A 435 -16.02 0.31 -20.78
C GLY A 435 -16.74 1.43 -20.02
N ASN A 436 -16.52 1.56 -18.70
CA ASN A 436 -17.23 2.52 -17.87
C ASN A 436 -16.56 3.90 -17.84
N THR A 437 -17.22 4.92 -18.40
CA THR A 437 -16.76 6.33 -18.42
C THR A 437 -17.25 7.18 -17.24
N GLY A 438 -18.15 6.63 -16.42
CA GLY A 438 -18.77 7.25 -15.25
C GLY A 438 -17.86 7.25 -14.02
N SER A 439 -18.44 6.93 -12.85
CA SER A 439 -17.69 6.83 -11.59
C SER A 439 -17.37 5.37 -11.26
N VAL A 440 -16.07 5.08 -11.13
CA VAL A 440 -15.57 3.71 -11.04
C VAL A 440 -15.25 3.36 -9.60
N ILE A 441 -14.31 4.09 -8.98
CA ILE A 441 -13.95 3.85 -7.58
C ILE A 441 -14.37 5.07 -6.78
N TYR A 442 -15.11 4.84 -5.70
CA TYR A 442 -15.43 5.87 -4.72
C TYR A 442 -15.05 5.39 -3.32
N VAL A 443 -14.18 6.15 -2.67
CA VAL A 443 -13.77 5.95 -1.29
C VAL A 443 -14.15 7.17 -0.48
N ASP A 444 -14.91 6.96 0.60
CA ASP A 444 -15.12 7.99 1.62
C ASP A 444 -14.02 7.89 2.68
N ALA A 445 -13.03 8.77 2.59
CA ALA A 445 -11.88 8.75 3.49
C ALA A 445 -12.19 9.36 4.86
N ALA A 446 -13.31 10.08 5.02
CA ALA A 446 -13.66 10.72 6.29
C ALA A 446 -13.91 9.71 7.42
N THR A 447 -14.32 8.48 7.06
CA THR A 447 -14.55 7.38 8.01
C THR A 447 -13.30 6.56 8.28
N ILE A 448 -12.28 6.65 7.42
CA ILE A 448 -11.05 5.85 7.52
C ILE A 448 -10.06 6.56 8.44
N ARG A 449 -9.59 5.87 9.47
CA ARG A 449 -8.69 6.42 10.49
C ARG A 449 -7.23 6.40 10.07
N SER A 450 -6.79 5.34 9.40
CA SER A 450 -5.42 5.20 8.89
C SER A 450 -5.33 4.14 7.79
N GLY A 451 -4.29 4.25 6.96
CA GLY A 451 -3.93 3.19 6.01
C GLY A 451 -4.93 3.01 4.86
N LEU A 452 -5.31 4.07 4.16
CA LEU A 452 -6.01 3.95 2.87
C LEU A 452 -4.99 3.82 1.74
N HIS A 453 -4.95 2.68 1.06
CA HIS A 453 -3.98 2.37 0.01
C HIS A 453 -4.72 2.18 -1.32
N LEU A 454 -4.54 3.12 -2.25
CA LEU A 454 -5.02 2.99 -3.64
C LEU A 454 -3.82 2.81 -4.57
N HIS A 455 -3.74 1.69 -5.28
CA HIS A 455 -2.58 1.44 -6.13
C HIS A 455 -2.85 0.62 -7.40
N ASP A 456 -2.06 0.88 -8.44
CA ASP A 456 -2.08 0.14 -9.70
C ASP A 456 -3.49 0.01 -10.30
N ILE A 457 -4.25 1.11 -10.28
CA ILE A 457 -5.60 1.22 -10.84
C ILE A 457 -5.50 1.81 -12.25
N ARG A 458 -6.09 1.15 -13.25
CA ARG A 458 -6.23 1.66 -14.61
C ARG A 458 -7.70 1.64 -15.01
N THR A 459 -8.26 2.80 -15.30
CA THR A 459 -9.65 2.93 -15.70
C THR A 459 -9.89 4.08 -16.67
N VAL A 460 -10.97 4.00 -17.44
CA VAL A 460 -11.48 5.08 -18.32
C VAL A 460 -12.59 5.92 -17.67
N GLY A 461 -12.99 5.59 -16.43
CA GLY A 461 -13.91 6.36 -15.59
C GLY A 461 -13.18 7.07 -14.44
N SER A 462 -13.91 7.72 -13.52
CA SER A 462 -13.28 8.47 -12.40
C SER A 462 -12.96 7.60 -11.19
N VAL A 463 -11.83 7.90 -10.56
CA VAL A 463 -11.49 7.46 -9.20
C VAL A 463 -11.63 8.65 -8.26
N THR A 464 -12.44 8.53 -7.22
CA THR A 464 -12.75 9.60 -6.28
C THR A 464 -12.45 9.17 -4.85
N VAL A 465 -11.66 9.99 -4.16
CA VAL A 465 -11.47 9.90 -2.71
C VAL A 465 -12.09 11.15 -2.10
N ALA A 466 -13.18 11.00 -1.34
CA ALA A 466 -13.87 12.09 -0.68
C ALA A 466 -13.29 12.31 0.73
N GLY A 467 -13.19 13.56 1.15
CA GLY A 467 -12.60 13.94 2.44
C GLY A 467 -11.07 14.04 2.41
N THR A 468 -10.47 14.30 3.57
CA THR A 468 -9.02 14.38 3.73
C THR A 468 -8.43 12.98 3.84
N LEU A 469 -7.32 12.72 3.15
CA LEU A 469 -6.60 11.45 3.29
C LEU A 469 -6.15 11.23 4.74
N PRO A 470 -6.41 10.05 5.33
CA PRO A 470 -5.96 9.77 6.67
C PRO A 470 -4.44 9.56 6.73
N PRO A 471 -3.83 9.63 7.92
CA PRO A 471 -2.41 9.31 8.10
C PRO A 471 -2.04 7.93 7.52
N MET A 472 -0.78 7.81 7.07
CA MET A 472 -0.23 6.57 6.50
C MET A 472 -0.95 6.06 5.24
N SER A 473 -1.69 6.94 4.55
CA SER A 473 -2.33 6.63 3.27
C SER A 473 -1.36 6.75 2.10
N GLN A 474 -1.57 5.92 1.08
CA GLN A 474 -0.80 5.92 -0.16
C GLN A 474 -1.74 5.91 -1.36
N VAL A 475 -1.48 6.80 -2.33
CA VAL A 475 -2.11 6.75 -3.65
C VAL A 475 -0.98 6.69 -4.68
N ALA A 476 -0.89 5.58 -5.42
CA ALA A 476 0.24 5.32 -6.32
C ALA A 476 -0.22 4.70 -7.65
N ARG A 477 0.26 5.22 -8.78
CA ARG A 477 0.02 4.63 -10.12
C ARG A 477 -1.47 4.41 -10.45
N VAL A 478 -2.32 5.33 -10.03
CA VAL A 478 -3.74 5.35 -10.41
C VAL A 478 -3.85 6.13 -11.71
N THR A 479 -4.50 5.59 -12.73
CA THR A 479 -4.81 6.28 -13.99
C THR A 479 -6.30 6.19 -14.23
N ASP A 480 -6.96 7.33 -14.28
CA ASP A 480 -8.40 7.47 -14.43
C ASP A 480 -8.76 8.36 -15.63
N LYS A 481 -10.05 8.67 -15.82
CA LYS A 481 -10.54 9.53 -16.93
C LYS A 481 -9.96 10.95 -16.94
N ASN A 482 -9.45 11.42 -15.81
CA ASN A 482 -8.84 12.74 -15.67
C ASN A 482 -7.31 12.68 -15.87
N GLY A 483 -6.73 11.49 -16.05
CA GLY A 483 -5.29 11.25 -16.26
C GLY A 483 -4.66 10.36 -15.17
N THR A 484 -3.33 10.27 -15.15
CA THR A 484 -2.60 9.53 -14.10
C THR A 484 -2.62 10.32 -12.78
N ILE A 485 -3.43 9.88 -11.81
CA ILE A 485 -3.33 10.19 -10.38
C ILE A 485 -2.10 9.46 -9.79
N GLY A 486 -0.91 9.93 -10.17
CA GLY A 486 0.30 9.84 -9.34
C GLY A 486 0.51 11.19 -8.67
N TRP A 487 1.52 11.35 -7.81
CA TRP A 487 2.06 12.67 -7.48
C TRP A 487 2.69 13.32 -8.72
N GLN A 488 1.88 13.59 -9.73
CA GLN A 488 2.14 14.41 -10.89
C GLN A 488 1.15 15.54 -10.77
N ALA A 489 1.49 16.53 -9.96
CA ALA A 489 0.88 17.81 -10.16
C ALA A 489 1.27 18.24 -11.59
N ALA A 490 0.29 18.33 -12.49
CA ALA A 490 0.48 18.89 -13.84
C ALA A 490 0.96 20.37 -13.78
N ALA A 491 0.91 20.94 -12.58
CA ALA A 491 1.51 22.20 -12.16
C ALA A 491 2.53 21.95 -11.04
N PRO A 492 3.51 22.84 -10.80
CA PRO A 492 4.36 22.77 -9.61
C PRO A 492 3.53 22.66 -8.33
N ALA A 493 4.00 21.90 -7.34
CA ALA A 493 3.39 21.90 -6.01
C ALA A 493 3.49 23.32 -5.43
N LEU A 494 2.34 24.00 -5.28
CA LEU A 494 2.27 25.34 -4.70
C LEU A 494 2.17 25.21 -3.18
N LEU A 495 3.18 25.72 -2.48
CA LEU A 495 3.23 25.77 -1.02
C LEU A 495 2.86 27.19 -0.55
N PRO A 496 2.27 27.35 0.66
CA PRO A 496 2.11 28.68 1.25
C PRO A 496 3.48 29.35 1.43
N ASP A 497 3.52 30.69 1.48
CA ASP A 497 4.78 31.45 1.57
C ASP A 497 5.66 31.01 2.76
N GLY A 498 5.04 30.70 3.89
CA GLY A 498 5.73 30.35 5.14
C GLY A 498 6.41 31.56 5.79
N SER A 499 7.18 31.29 6.84
CA SER A 499 8.00 32.30 7.52
C SER A 499 9.30 31.68 8.04
N ALA A 500 10.23 32.49 8.54
CA ALA A 500 11.43 31.97 9.18
C ALA A 500 11.12 31.09 10.41
N SER A 501 10.03 31.36 11.15
CA SER A 501 9.59 30.58 12.31
C SER A 501 8.72 29.37 11.95
N ALA A 502 8.17 29.33 10.73
CA ALA A 502 7.36 28.23 10.22
C ALA A 502 7.57 28.08 8.70
N PRO A 503 8.67 27.44 8.26
CA PRO A 503 8.97 27.29 6.84
C PRO A 503 7.93 26.43 6.10
N ALA A 504 7.75 26.69 4.81
CA ALA A 504 6.80 25.97 3.96
C ALA A 504 7.20 24.49 3.76
N VAL A 505 8.51 24.22 3.74
CA VAL A 505 9.08 22.87 3.82
C VAL A 505 9.91 22.81 5.10
N ALA A 506 9.46 22.02 6.08
CA ALA A 506 10.11 21.89 7.37
C ALA A 506 10.17 20.42 7.84
N PHE A 507 10.98 20.14 8.85
CA PHE A 507 11.07 18.82 9.44
C PHE A 507 10.06 18.68 10.58
N SER A 508 9.38 17.53 10.70
CA SER A 508 8.36 17.30 11.74
C SER A 508 8.90 17.42 13.17
N ALA A 509 10.18 17.08 13.37
CA ALA A 509 10.86 17.20 14.66
C ALA A 509 11.54 18.58 14.88
N ASP A 510 11.66 19.40 13.83
CA ASP A 510 12.26 20.73 13.89
C ASP A 510 11.51 21.68 12.95
N THR A 511 10.37 22.17 13.44
CA THR A 511 9.38 22.93 12.65
C THR A 511 9.83 24.34 12.31
N ASN A 512 11.00 24.77 12.78
CA ASN A 512 11.57 26.09 12.52
C ASN A 512 12.85 26.04 11.66
N THR A 513 13.14 24.88 11.07
CA THR A 513 14.26 24.64 10.16
C THR A 513 13.72 24.17 8.80
N GLY A 514 14.06 24.89 7.72
CA GLY A 514 13.46 24.60 6.42
C GLY A 514 13.62 25.65 5.32
N LEU A 515 12.81 25.51 4.26
CA LEU A 515 12.73 26.41 3.10
C LEU A 515 11.40 27.16 3.09
N TYR A 516 11.43 28.45 2.76
CA TYR A 516 10.23 29.30 2.64
C TYR A 516 10.41 30.40 1.61
N ARG A 517 9.30 30.98 1.14
CA ARG A 517 9.31 32.14 0.24
C ARG A 517 9.39 33.41 1.08
N LEU A 518 10.48 34.16 0.91
CA LEU A 518 10.71 35.40 1.66
C LEU A 518 9.98 36.60 1.04
N GLY A 519 9.70 36.53 -0.25
CA GLY A 519 9.01 37.54 -1.04
C GLY A 519 8.95 37.13 -2.51
N SER A 520 8.52 38.04 -3.39
CA SER A 520 8.53 37.79 -4.83
C SER A 520 9.92 37.41 -5.32
N ASP A 521 10.01 36.22 -5.92
CA ASP A 521 11.22 35.67 -6.52
C ASP A 521 12.41 35.57 -5.54
N LYS A 522 12.13 35.35 -4.24
CA LYS A 522 13.15 35.16 -3.19
C LYS A 522 12.92 33.88 -2.39
N LEU A 523 13.96 33.05 -2.31
CA LEU A 523 13.96 31.82 -1.52
C LEU A 523 14.78 32.01 -0.24
N GLY A 524 14.21 31.67 0.91
CA GLY A 524 14.84 31.75 2.22
C GLY A 524 15.11 30.37 2.82
N LEU A 525 16.30 30.23 3.42
CA LEU A 525 16.68 29.12 4.28
C LEU A 525 16.59 29.57 5.74
N ALA A 526 15.82 28.84 6.56
CA ALA A 526 15.65 29.12 7.97
C ALA A 526 16.25 28.02 8.85
N THR A 527 16.86 28.41 9.96
CA THR A 527 17.24 27.50 11.06
C THR A 527 17.04 28.18 12.41
N GLY A 528 16.49 27.46 13.38
CA GLY A 528 16.22 28.02 14.71
C GLY A 528 15.24 29.20 14.67
N GLY A 529 14.32 29.21 13.70
CA GLY A 529 13.32 30.27 13.55
C GLY A 529 13.80 31.58 12.92
N ALA A 530 15.03 31.63 12.40
CA ALA A 530 15.62 32.82 11.80
C ALA A 530 16.10 32.55 10.37
N VAL A 531 16.02 33.59 9.52
CA VAL A 531 16.61 33.55 8.17
C VAL A 531 18.13 33.46 8.27
N ARG A 532 18.73 32.53 7.52
CA ARG A 532 20.18 32.33 7.47
C ARG A 532 20.78 32.71 6.13
N THR A 533 20.12 32.29 5.06
CA THR A 533 20.59 32.48 3.69
C THR A 533 19.41 32.74 2.76
N VAL A 534 19.61 33.65 1.81
CA VAL A 534 18.64 34.04 0.80
C VAL A 534 19.26 33.90 -0.58
N ILE A 535 18.48 33.37 -1.53
CA ILE A 535 18.73 33.55 -2.97
C ILE A 535 17.66 34.52 -3.46
N ASP A 536 18.08 35.66 -4.01
CA ASP A 536 17.16 36.69 -4.47
C ASP A 536 16.90 36.66 -5.99
N SER A 537 16.04 37.57 -6.44
CA SER A 537 15.61 37.67 -7.84
C SER A 537 16.73 38.10 -8.80
N ALA A 538 17.85 38.63 -8.29
CA ALA A 538 19.04 38.96 -9.06
C ALA A 538 20.07 37.80 -9.09
N GLY A 539 19.75 36.68 -8.46
CA GLY A 539 20.63 35.50 -8.32
C GLY A 539 21.62 35.59 -7.17
N ALA A 540 21.54 36.62 -6.32
CA ALA A 540 22.53 36.84 -5.26
C ALA A 540 22.31 35.88 -4.09
N LEU A 541 23.40 35.28 -3.62
CA LEU A 541 23.49 34.49 -2.40
C LEU A 541 23.86 35.42 -1.23
N ILE A 542 22.89 35.65 -0.34
CA ILE A 542 23.02 36.59 0.77
C ILE A 542 22.91 35.82 2.07
N GLN A 543 23.95 35.85 2.90
CA GLN A 543 23.95 35.28 4.25
C GLN A 543 23.77 36.40 5.27
N GLY A 544 22.87 36.18 6.25
CA GLY A 544 22.70 37.08 7.40
C GLY A 544 21.93 38.38 7.13
N HIS A 545 21.35 38.53 5.93
CA HIS A 545 20.49 39.66 5.56
C HIS A 545 19.37 39.19 4.60
N THR A 546 18.33 40.00 4.41
CA THR A 546 17.17 39.67 3.54
C THR A 546 17.23 40.30 2.15
N THR A 547 18.18 41.21 1.93
CA THR A 547 18.42 41.92 0.67
C THR A 547 19.92 42.11 0.43
N GLY A 548 20.36 42.05 -0.83
CA GLY A 548 21.72 42.47 -1.16
C GLY A 548 21.89 43.97 -0.91
N LEU A 549 23.06 44.37 -0.45
CA LEU A 549 23.44 45.78 -0.32
C LEU A 549 24.39 46.17 -1.45
N SER A 550 24.27 47.43 -1.90
CA SER A 550 25.27 48.04 -2.76
C SER A 550 26.50 48.44 -1.96
N ILE A 551 27.69 48.08 -2.45
CA ILE A 551 28.99 48.35 -1.82
C ILE A 551 29.89 49.02 -2.87
N GLY A 552 30.24 50.31 -2.69
CA GLY A 552 31.14 51.04 -3.60
C GLY A 552 30.71 52.48 -3.91
N ALA A 553 31.62 53.26 -4.53
CA ALA A 553 31.40 54.67 -4.86
C ALA A 553 30.21 54.82 -5.82
N GLY A 554 29.16 55.50 -5.37
CA GLY A 554 27.95 55.75 -6.17
C GLY A 554 26.90 54.63 -6.15
N GLY A 555 27.01 53.62 -5.29
CA GLY A 555 25.91 52.67 -5.00
C GLY A 555 25.56 51.66 -6.09
N GLY A 556 26.42 51.46 -7.10
CA GLY A 556 26.13 50.64 -8.28
C GLY A 556 26.59 49.18 -8.25
N GLN A 557 27.38 48.75 -7.25
CA GLN A 557 27.92 47.39 -7.19
C GLN A 557 27.24 46.57 -6.11
N SER A 558 26.48 45.54 -6.48
CA SER A 558 25.88 44.59 -5.54
C SER A 558 26.54 43.22 -5.76
N PRO A 559 27.54 42.84 -4.94
CA PRO A 559 28.18 41.54 -5.07
C PRO A 559 27.16 40.41 -4.99
N GLN A 560 27.34 39.40 -5.85
CA GLN A 560 26.45 38.23 -5.92
C GLN A 560 26.60 37.30 -4.72
N VAL A 561 27.69 37.41 -3.96
CA VAL A 561 27.88 36.70 -2.69
C VAL A 561 28.12 37.75 -1.61
N GLN A 562 27.26 37.78 -0.59
CA GLN A 562 27.39 38.72 0.53
C GLN A 562 27.26 37.99 1.86
N THR A 563 28.17 38.27 2.79
CA THR A 563 28.14 37.77 4.17
C THR A 563 27.94 38.94 5.12
N HIS A 564 26.81 38.98 5.81
CA HIS A 564 26.45 40.03 6.76
C HIS A 564 26.39 39.46 8.18
N GLY A 565 26.85 40.25 9.15
CA GLY A 565 26.83 39.87 10.55
C GLY A 565 27.40 40.97 11.44
N THR A 566 27.14 40.85 12.75
CA THR A 566 27.56 41.81 13.77
C THR A 566 28.81 41.36 14.54
N GLY A 567 29.33 40.16 14.25
CA GLY A 567 30.47 39.56 14.94
C GLY A 567 31.70 39.37 14.04
N PHE A 568 32.84 39.07 14.66
CA PHE A 568 34.14 38.85 13.99
C PHE A 568 34.15 37.74 12.95
N ASN A 569 33.21 36.79 13.02
CA ASN A 569 33.11 35.68 12.08
C ASN A 569 32.41 36.06 10.75
N THR A 570 32.10 37.33 10.55
CA THR A 570 31.52 37.83 9.28
C THR A 570 32.63 37.91 8.23
N GLY A 571 32.82 36.86 7.45
CA GLY A 571 33.85 36.81 6.41
C GLY A 571 33.75 35.61 5.47
N ILE A 572 34.61 35.60 4.47
CA ILE A 572 34.76 34.52 3.49
C ILE A 572 36.17 33.92 3.65
N GLY A 573 36.26 32.61 3.89
CA GLY A 573 37.52 31.89 4.09
C GLY A 573 37.78 30.84 3.01
N SER A 574 39.05 30.72 2.59
CA SER A 574 39.53 29.64 1.70
C SER A 574 40.60 28.86 2.47
N CYS A 575 40.30 27.60 2.81
CA CYS A 575 41.17 26.76 3.64
C CYS A 575 41.47 25.45 2.90
N ARG A 576 42.75 25.08 2.81
CA ARG A 576 43.19 23.80 2.23
C ARG A 576 43.98 22.99 3.25
N TRP A 577 43.67 21.70 3.33
CA TRP A 577 44.39 20.71 4.12
C TRP A 577 44.88 19.62 3.18
N ASP A 578 46.17 19.60 2.88
CA ASP A 578 46.77 18.62 1.98
C ASP A 578 48.20 18.30 2.41
N ALA A 579 48.56 17.02 2.38
CA ALA A 579 49.85 16.51 2.83
C ALA A 579 50.85 16.27 1.67
N ALA A 580 50.40 16.37 0.41
CA ALA A 580 51.18 15.91 -0.75
C ALA A 580 51.53 17.00 -1.77
N SER A 581 50.84 18.14 -1.81
CA SER A 581 51.10 19.22 -2.77
C SER A 581 51.74 20.46 -2.13
N VAL A 582 52.44 21.25 -2.96
CA VAL A 582 53.02 22.55 -2.57
C VAL A 582 52.07 23.75 -2.77
N PHE A 583 50.90 23.56 -3.40
CA PHE A 583 49.98 24.66 -3.70
C PHE A 583 49.00 24.95 -2.54
N GLY A 584 48.79 26.23 -2.22
CA GLY A 584 47.89 26.68 -1.15
C GLY A 584 46.44 26.93 -1.58
N ALA A 585 45.61 27.37 -0.63
CA ALA A 585 44.26 27.90 -0.89
C ALA A 585 44.33 29.20 -1.71
N GLN A 586 43.32 29.48 -2.53
CA GLN A 586 43.38 30.59 -3.50
C GLN A 586 42.12 31.46 -3.42
N LEU A 587 42.30 32.76 -3.67
CA LEU A 587 41.29 33.67 -4.15
C LEU A 587 41.69 34.05 -5.58
N THR A 588 40.92 33.59 -6.56
CA THR A 588 41.23 33.81 -7.98
C THR A 588 40.26 34.82 -8.56
N LEU A 589 40.80 35.92 -9.08
CA LEU A 589 40.05 36.92 -9.85
C LEU A 589 40.50 36.81 -11.30
N ALA A 590 39.56 36.58 -12.22
CA ALA A 590 39.83 36.44 -13.64
C ALA A 590 38.85 37.29 -14.44
N HIS A 591 39.36 37.96 -15.46
CA HIS A 591 38.58 38.78 -16.36
C HIS A 591 38.82 38.28 -17.80
N SER A 592 37.74 38.24 -18.58
CA SER A 592 37.75 37.96 -20.02
C SER A 592 36.93 39.05 -20.69
N ARG A 593 37.38 39.51 -21.86
CA ARG A 593 36.55 40.38 -22.73
C ARG A 593 35.55 39.58 -23.57
N GLY A 594 35.58 38.26 -23.48
CA GLY A 594 34.64 37.36 -24.17
C GLY A 594 33.33 37.18 -23.40
N ALA A 595 32.32 36.62 -24.06
CA ALA A 595 31.10 36.18 -23.39
C ALA A 595 31.38 35.02 -22.43
N ILE A 596 30.52 34.81 -21.44
CA ILE A 596 30.61 33.66 -20.52
C ILE A 596 30.74 32.36 -21.33
N GLY A 597 31.77 31.55 -21.02
CA GLY A 597 32.09 30.33 -21.76
C GLY A 597 33.09 30.51 -22.93
N THR A 598 33.52 31.74 -23.22
CA THR A 598 34.52 32.05 -24.27
C THR A 598 35.65 32.96 -23.74
N HIS A 599 36.84 32.87 -24.34
CA HIS A 599 38.01 33.68 -23.95
C HIS A 599 38.23 34.83 -24.94
N GLY A 600 38.07 36.07 -24.47
CA GLY A 600 38.53 37.26 -25.16
C GLY A 600 39.75 37.83 -24.44
N ALA A 601 40.87 38.00 -25.14
CA ALA A 601 42.08 38.57 -24.56
C ALA A 601 41.83 39.99 -24.04
N LEU A 602 42.33 40.30 -22.85
CA LEU A 602 42.40 41.68 -22.36
C LEU A 602 43.39 42.50 -23.18
N VAL A 603 43.36 43.83 -23.03
CA VAL A 603 44.31 44.76 -23.65
C VAL A 603 45.05 45.59 -22.59
N ASN A 604 46.11 46.29 -23.01
CA ASN A 604 46.87 47.18 -22.13
C ASN A 604 45.96 48.15 -21.36
N GLY A 605 46.12 48.22 -20.04
CA GLY A 605 45.29 49.05 -19.18
C GLY A 605 43.92 48.48 -18.81
N ASP A 606 43.60 47.22 -19.16
CA ASP A 606 42.42 46.54 -18.61
C ASP A 606 42.70 46.06 -17.16
N GLU A 607 41.73 46.22 -16.26
CA GLU A 607 41.79 45.67 -14.90
C GLU A 607 41.54 44.16 -14.94
N CYS A 608 42.36 43.37 -14.25
CA CYS A 608 42.19 41.91 -14.13
C CYS A 608 41.28 41.52 -12.96
N GLY A 609 41.33 42.32 -11.89
CA GLY A 609 40.57 42.12 -10.66
C GLY A 609 41.02 43.07 -9.56
N CYS A 610 40.16 43.25 -8.55
CA CYS A 610 40.37 44.18 -7.46
C CYS A 610 39.92 43.60 -6.11
N ILE A 611 40.63 43.97 -5.04
CA ILE A 611 40.18 43.85 -3.65
C ILE A 611 39.89 45.27 -3.15
N TRP A 612 38.63 45.53 -2.79
CA TRP A 612 38.18 46.83 -2.31
C TRP A 612 38.10 46.85 -0.77
N PHE A 613 38.53 47.97 -0.19
CA PHE A 613 38.31 48.28 1.22
C PHE A 613 37.32 49.45 1.29
N THR A 614 36.07 49.14 1.60
CA THR A 614 34.98 50.13 1.70
C THR A 614 34.53 50.34 3.15
N ALA A 615 34.11 51.55 3.49
CA ALA A 615 33.57 51.90 4.81
C ALA A 615 32.30 52.74 4.67
N SER A 616 31.40 52.67 5.65
CA SER A 616 30.19 53.50 5.64
C SER A 616 30.55 54.96 5.91
N ASP A 617 30.04 55.88 5.10
CA ASP A 617 30.12 57.33 5.33
C ASP A 617 28.91 57.87 6.12
N GLY A 618 28.05 56.98 6.63
CA GLY A 618 26.77 57.30 7.27
C GLY A 618 25.56 57.19 6.33
N THR A 619 25.77 57.06 5.02
CA THR A 619 24.71 56.85 4.01
C THR A 619 24.97 55.59 3.17
N THR A 620 26.18 55.42 2.65
CA THR A 620 26.56 54.29 1.78
C THR A 620 27.96 53.76 2.10
N PHE A 621 28.29 52.56 1.63
CA PHE A 621 29.66 52.05 1.71
C PHE A 621 30.52 52.65 0.60
N MET A 622 31.43 53.54 0.98
CA MET A 622 32.35 54.26 0.10
C MET A 622 33.75 53.64 0.12
N PRO A 623 34.48 53.62 -1.01
CA PRO A 623 35.82 53.05 -1.06
C PRO A 623 36.87 53.95 -0.42
N ALA A 624 37.62 53.38 0.51
CA ALA A 624 38.71 54.04 1.23
C ALA A 624 40.08 53.68 0.64
N ALA A 625 40.26 52.44 0.20
CA ALA A 625 41.49 51.93 -0.39
C ALA A 625 41.21 50.70 -1.26
N ASP A 626 42.20 50.28 -2.06
CA ASP A 626 42.13 49.07 -2.87
C ASP A 626 43.50 48.45 -3.20
N ILE A 627 43.44 47.23 -3.72
CA ILE A 627 44.55 46.49 -4.34
C ILE A 627 44.06 45.95 -5.67
N ARG A 628 44.75 46.27 -6.77
CA ARG A 628 44.30 45.97 -8.14
C ARG A 628 45.38 45.34 -9.00
N GLY A 629 44.99 44.35 -9.81
CA GLY A 629 45.80 43.86 -10.91
C GLY A 629 45.36 44.50 -12.23
N TRP A 630 46.31 44.93 -13.05
CA TRP A 630 46.06 45.51 -14.38
C TRP A 630 46.96 44.87 -15.42
N ILE A 631 46.54 44.89 -16.69
CA ILE A 631 47.41 44.54 -17.81
C ILE A 631 48.39 45.68 -18.10
N ASP A 632 49.68 45.37 -18.15
CA ASP A 632 50.80 46.32 -18.33
C ASP A 632 51.65 45.92 -19.54
N GLY A 633 51.09 46.11 -20.74
CA GLY A 633 51.67 45.70 -22.02
C GLY A 633 50.66 45.06 -22.97
N THR A 634 51.12 44.49 -24.08
CA THR A 634 50.27 43.80 -25.07
C THR A 634 50.21 42.30 -24.76
N PRO A 635 49.03 41.74 -24.42
CA PRO A 635 48.89 40.30 -24.22
C PRO A 635 49.10 39.46 -25.48
N SER A 636 49.55 38.22 -25.32
CA SER A 636 49.62 37.22 -26.40
C SER A 636 49.29 35.81 -25.88
N ALA A 637 49.21 34.82 -26.77
CA ALA A 637 48.89 33.45 -26.37
C ALA A 637 49.94 32.91 -25.37
N GLY A 638 49.50 32.58 -24.15
CA GLY A 638 50.37 32.11 -23.07
C GLY A 638 51.14 33.21 -22.31
N TYR A 639 50.91 34.49 -22.63
CA TYR A 639 51.62 35.61 -22.02
C TYR A 639 50.69 36.77 -21.65
N MET A 640 50.58 37.05 -20.36
CA MET A 640 49.75 38.12 -19.80
C MET A 640 50.62 39.05 -18.95
N PRO A 641 51.14 40.17 -19.51
CA PRO A 641 51.95 41.09 -18.75
C PRO A 641 51.06 41.87 -17.77
N GLY A 642 51.38 41.83 -16.47
CA GLY A 642 50.55 42.40 -15.42
C GLY A 642 51.31 43.32 -14.47
N MET A 643 50.61 44.33 -13.94
CA MET A 643 51.06 45.18 -12.84
C MET A 643 50.13 45.05 -11.64
N LEU A 644 50.67 45.28 -10.44
CA LEU A 644 49.91 45.35 -9.18
C LEU A 644 49.96 46.76 -8.61
N VAL A 645 48.81 47.31 -8.24
CA VAL A 645 48.65 48.68 -7.74
C VAL A 645 47.97 48.69 -6.38
N PHE A 646 48.45 49.55 -5.48
CA PHE A 646 47.82 49.89 -4.20
C PHE A 646 47.32 51.34 -4.25
N GLY A 647 46.02 51.55 -4.02
CA GLY A 647 45.38 52.86 -4.07
C GLY A 647 44.81 53.31 -2.72
N THR A 648 44.76 54.63 -2.51
CA THR A 648 44.07 55.24 -1.36
C THR A 648 43.25 56.44 -1.78
N THR A 649 42.09 56.62 -1.14
CA THR A 649 41.23 57.79 -1.36
C THR A 649 41.78 58.98 -0.57
N ALA A 650 42.03 60.10 -1.23
CA ALA A 650 42.47 61.32 -0.56
C ALA A 650 41.33 61.97 0.24
N THR A 651 41.67 62.78 1.24
CA THR A 651 40.67 63.61 1.93
C THR A 651 39.91 64.48 0.92
N GLY A 652 38.57 64.40 0.95
CA GLY A 652 37.70 65.10 -0.01
C GLY A 652 37.58 64.43 -1.39
N GLY A 653 38.25 63.30 -1.62
CA GLY A 653 38.12 62.50 -2.84
C GLY A 653 37.03 61.43 -2.74
N GLY A 654 36.44 61.03 -3.87
CA GLY A 654 35.39 60.00 -3.93
C GLY A 654 35.87 58.60 -4.35
N SER A 655 37.15 58.42 -4.68
CA SER A 655 37.70 57.14 -5.14
C SER A 655 39.19 57.01 -4.85
N PRO A 656 39.71 55.77 -4.72
CA PRO A 656 41.13 55.55 -4.54
C PRO A 656 41.95 56.02 -5.74
N VAL A 657 43.10 56.63 -5.48
CA VAL A 657 44.12 56.94 -6.47
C VAL A 657 45.38 56.13 -6.18
N GLU A 658 46.13 55.80 -7.21
CA GLU A 658 47.38 55.06 -7.09
C GLU A 658 48.38 55.73 -6.15
N ARG A 659 48.95 54.94 -5.24
CA ARG A 659 50.03 55.37 -4.33
C ARG A 659 51.31 54.57 -4.52
N LEU A 660 51.18 53.28 -4.80
CA LEU A 660 52.29 52.36 -5.03
C LEU A 660 51.92 51.42 -6.18
N ARG A 661 52.86 51.20 -7.10
CA ARG A 661 52.73 50.25 -8.21
C ARG A 661 53.97 49.38 -8.32
N ILE A 662 53.75 48.13 -8.69
CA ILE A 662 54.76 47.18 -9.16
C ILE A 662 54.41 46.85 -10.61
N SER A 663 55.23 47.29 -11.57
CA SER A 663 55.00 47.08 -13.00
C SER A 663 55.43 45.69 -13.48
N GLY A 664 55.03 45.32 -14.71
CA GLY A 664 55.33 43.99 -15.27
C GLY A 664 56.82 43.72 -15.49
N ASP A 665 57.65 44.76 -15.49
CA ASP A 665 59.12 44.69 -15.52
C ASP A 665 59.75 44.61 -14.11
N GLY A 666 58.93 44.57 -13.06
CA GLY A 666 59.34 44.52 -11.66
C GLY A 666 59.69 45.87 -11.05
N THR A 667 59.53 46.99 -11.77
CA THR A 667 59.80 48.32 -11.23
C THR A 667 58.78 48.73 -10.18
N MET A 668 59.24 49.38 -9.11
CA MET A 668 58.37 49.92 -8.05
C MET A 668 58.38 51.45 -8.06
N THR A 669 57.18 52.04 -8.14
CA THR A 669 56.98 53.49 -8.15
C THR A 669 56.08 53.93 -6.99
N HIS A 670 56.38 55.08 -6.38
CA HIS A 670 55.59 55.64 -5.28
C HIS A 670 55.19 57.08 -5.58
N ARG A 671 53.92 57.42 -5.32
CA ARG A 671 53.23 58.67 -5.68
C ARG A 671 53.07 58.87 -7.20
N ASN A 672 51.89 59.36 -7.58
CA ASN A 672 51.52 59.79 -8.93
C ASN A 672 52.58 60.77 -9.49
N ASN A 673 53.53 60.26 -10.28
CA ASN A 673 54.68 60.94 -10.92
C ASN A 673 55.94 61.25 -10.07
N GLY A 674 56.17 60.61 -8.93
CA GLY A 674 57.28 60.97 -8.02
C GLY A 674 58.41 59.94 -7.90
N THR A 675 59.33 59.85 -8.88
CA THR A 675 60.60 59.08 -8.87
C THR A 675 60.47 57.56 -8.68
N THR A 676 60.97 56.77 -9.65
CA THR A 676 61.21 55.32 -9.48
C THR A 676 62.09 55.09 -8.26
N ILE A 677 61.59 54.37 -7.26
CA ILE A 677 62.35 54.07 -6.04
C ILE A 677 63.24 52.84 -6.27
N VAL A 678 62.76 51.87 -7.08
CA VAL A 678 63.46 50.61 -7.39
C VAL A 678 63.22 50.22 -8.85
N ASN A 679 64.28 49.89 -9.60
CA ASN A 679 64.22 49.29 -10.92
C ASN A 679 65.39 48.30 -11.10
N ALA A 680 65.56 47.72 -12.30
CA ALA A 680 66.72 46.86 -12.60
C ALA A 680 68.09 47.53 -12.31
N SER A 681 68.11 48.85 -12.12
CA SER A 681 69.27 49.67 -11.80
C SER A 681 69.22 50.34 -10.41
N SER A 682 68.21 50.08 -9.56
CA SER A 682 68.02 50.75 -8.25
C SER A 682 67.35 49.81 -7.25
N HIS A 683 67.93 49.62 -6.06
CA HIS A 683 67.40 48.75 -4.99
C HIS A 683 67.02 49.53 -3.73
N LEU A 684 65.84 49.26 -3.16
CA LEU A 684 65.40 49.81 -1.87
C LEU A 684 66.09 49.06 -0.73
N CYS A 685 67.31 49.48 -0.43
CA CYS A 685 67.98 49.53 0.89
C CYS A 685 69.47 49.84 0.70
N LEU A 686 69.76 51.15 0.54
CA LEU A 686 70.98 51.86 0.92
C LEU A 686 72.27 51.01 1.02
N ARG A 687 72.92 50.73 -0.12
CA ARG A 687 74.37 50.48 -0.15
C ARG A 687 75.06 51.68 -0.80
N ALA A 688 76.23 52.04 -0.27
CA ALA A 688 77.07 53.12 -0.77
C ALA A 688 77.32 52.94 -2.28
N TYR A 689 76.99 53.95 -3.08
CA TYR A 689 77.45 54.01 -4.45
C TYR A 689 78.92 54.45 -4.47
N THR A 690 79.76 53.75 -5.24
CA THR A 690 81.06 54.30 -5.65
C THR A 690 80.80 55.28 -6.78
N PHE A 691 80.98 56.58 -6.51
CA PHE A 691 80.96 57.62 -7.54
C PHE A 691 82.40 57.92 -7.98
N ALA A 692 82.60 58.19 -9.28
CA ALA A 692 83.92 58.57 -9.81
C ALA A 692 84.40 59.93 -9.29
N THR A 693 83.45 60.79 -8.89
CA THR A 693 83.67 62.09 -8.25
C THR A 693 82.47 62.39 -7.35
N LEU A 694 82.71 62.98 -6.18
CA LEU A 694 81.63 63.43 -5.29
C LEU A 694 80.69 64.43 -5.99
N PRO A 695 79.39 64.49 -5.63
CA PRO A 695 78.51 65.58 -6.03
C PRO A 695 79.13 66.93 -5.64
N SER A 696 79.05 67.94 -6.50
CA SER A 696 79.46 69.30 -6.14
C SER A 696 78.75 69.73 -4.85
N ALA A 697 79.49 70.31 -3.91
CA ALA A 697 79.03 70.64 -2.56
C ALA A 697 77.63 71.27 -2.57
N SER A 698 76.72 70.70 -1.78
CA SER A 698 75.37 71.27 -1.56
C SER A 698 75.47 72.49 -0.61
N PRO A 699 74.38 73.23 -0.32
CA PRO A 699 74.42 74.34 0.63
C PRO A 699 75.12 73.97 1.96
N ALA A 700 75.85 74.92 2.54
CA ALA A 700 76.64 74.69 3.74
C ALA A 700 75.82 74.02 4.87
N GLN A 701 76.48 73.18 5.68
CA GLN A 701 75.92 72.46 6.84
C GLN A 701 75.08 71.20 6.54
N GLN A 702 75.12 70.67 5.32
CA GLN A 702 74.60 69.33 5.05
C GLN A 702 75.66 68.26 5.33
N ASN A 703 75.24 67.12 5.89
CA ASN A 703 76.10 65.98 6.21
C ASN A 703 75.80 64.80 5.28
N ILE A 704 76.86 64.10 4.87
CA ILE A 704 76.80 62.83 4.14
C ILE A 704 77.70 61.80 4.84
N ALA A 705 77.31 60.53 4.83
CA ALA A 705 78.20 59.44 5.22
C ALA A 705 78.88 58.87 3.96
N ILE A 706 80.21 58.93 3.90
CA ILE A 706 81.01 58.46 2.77
C ILE A 706 81.80 57.24 3.24
N SER A 707 81.75 56.15 2.48
CA SER A 707 82.54 54.95 2.77
C SER A 707 83.80 54.91 1.92
N ASP A 708 84.93 55.31 2.50
CA ASP A 708 86.28 55.03 1.98
C ASP A 708 86.87 53.73 2.56
N ARG A 709 85.99 52.80 2.97
CA ARG A 709 86.19 51.64 3.88
C ARG A 709 85.89 51.89 5.36
N GLY A 710 85.38 53.07 5.76
CA GLY A 710 85.09 53.39 7.17
C GLY A 710 83.78 54.10 7.53
N ASN A 711 82.84 54.34 6.60
CA ASN A 711 81.59 55.11 6.85
C ASN A 711 81.82 56.41 7.64
N ARG A 712 82.76 57.25 7.18
CA ARG A 712 83.08 58.52 7.84
C ARG A 712 82.05 59.60 7.47
N PRO A 713 81.60 60.45 8.40
CA PRO A 713 80.77 61.60 8.07
C PRO A 713 81.61 62.72 7.44
N ALA A 714 81.09 63.30 6.37
CA ALA A 714 81.60 64.53 5.76
C ALA A 714 80.51 65.60 5.78
N TRP A 715 80.92 66.85 5.87
CA TRP A 715 80.05 68.04 5.88
C TRP A 715 80.37 68.97 4.71
N SER A 716 79.34 69.59 4.15
CA SER A 716 79.49 70.56 3.06
C SER A 716 79.81 71.95 3.61
N THR A 717 80.80 72.62 3.01
CA THR A 717 81.08 74.06 3.22
C THR A 717 80.34 74.97 2.24
N GLY A 718 79.55 74.42 1.32
CA GLY A 718 78.97 75.15 0.19
C GLY A 718 79.86 75.21 -1.04
N SER A 719 81.15 74.85 -0.92
CA SER A 719 82.10 74.78 -2.04
C SER A 719 82.90 73.47 -2.10
N ALA A 720 83.03 72.76 -0.98
CA ALA A 720 83.68 71.45 -0.91
C ALA A 720 83.02 70.55 0.16
N TRP A 721 83.20 69.24 0.01
CA TRP A 721 82.97 68.30 1.10
C TRP A 721 84.24 68.21 1.94
N ILE A 722 84.12 68.24 3.26
CA ILE A 722 85.25 68.18 4.17
C ILE A 722 85.02 67.02 5.16
N TRP A 723 86.08 66.34 5.58
CA TRP A 723 86.01 65.40 6.70
C TRP A 723 85.96 66.14 8.04
N ALA A 724 85.63 65.43 9.12
CA ALA A 724 85.67 66.01 10.48
C ALA A 724 87.07 66.51 10.89
N ASP A 725 88.14 66.06 10.22
CA ASP A 725 89.53 66.50 10.43
C ASP A 725 89.91 67.75 9.61
N GLY A 726 88.99 68.34 8.85
CA GLY A 726 89.22 69.56 8.08
C GLY A 726 89.82 69.35 6.69
N THR A 727 90.13 68.10 6.30
CA THR A 727 90.64 67.81 4.95
C THR A 727 89.52 67.66 3.92
N THR A 728 89.74 68.13 2.70
CA THR A 728 88.78 68.01 1.60
C THR A 728 88.60 66.55 1.21
N VAL A 729 87.35 66.14 1.01
CA VAL A 729 87.07 64.80 0.48
C VAL A 729 87.39 64.81 -1.02
N SER A 730 88.41 64.05 -1.41
CA SER A 730 88.87 63.88 -2.80
C SER A 730 88.28 62.65 -3.46
#